data_AF-A0A7S0PRL6-F1
#
_entry.id   AF-A0A7S0PRL6-F1
#
_cell.length_a   1.000
_cell.length_b   1.000
_cell.length_c   1.000
_cell.angle_alpha   90.00
_cell.angle_beta   90.00
_cell.angle_gamma   90.00
#
_symmetry.space_group_name_H-M   'P 1'
#
loop_
_entity.id
_entity.type
_entity.pdbx_description
1 polymer ?
#
loop_
_entity_poly.entity_id
_entity_poly.type
_entity_poly.pdbx_seq_one_letter_code
_entity_poly.pdbx_strand_id
1 'polypeptide(L)'
;MNPVRFLPPALAWKLCQLFFFAFCSASISAIRCFPLNALICRRLRSRVASSSPSMIISFFGSSFLTNRSASPSTLTLLGAGTPLYTSRAAAAAAATGGSDAYGASSIQVLKGLEPVRKRPGMYIGNTSTKGLHHMVWEVLDNGVDEVQAGHASVITVTVHADGSVAVEDDGRGIPTDVHPATGTSSLETVLTVLHAGGKFGGDESGYHVSGGLHGVGISVVNALSDSTEVTVWRGDREYRQSFSRGAALAPMTEGSQDVAGVGRKKGTRVRFKPDPSIFKERQDFDPNIILARMKELAFLNSTATFTFRLATELSSKLKSKRKKSKDEASMDEGDVKKTEEVGDAVTVDGREYHEEVLSFPGGLKDYVVDLNEGAEPLHEPITFRAEVDGVQVEGALQWTKEAYTDTLLGYANSIRTSDGGTHLDGLKQSLTRAVNTQARKAKLLKEADANLGGEHIREGLSAVIAVWVPQPEFEGQTKTRLGNPEVRKVVESVIGEQVSEHLEFYPNTLGSIFGKASQAQKAAEAAKRARELVRRKSVLRSGSLPGKLSDCSSSDPESTEIFLVEGDSAGGSAKQGRDRRFQAVLPLRGKILNVERKDEASMYKNTEISSMVTALGLGLKGEPFDESQLRYSKIVILTDADVDGAHIRTLLLTFLFRYQRALFEQGKVYVAVPPLYKVESGRAGKNNAPTYCYDEAQLQAHLATLPEGASRSIQRFKGLGEMMPEQLWSTTLNPETRLLKRLTVDDAAMANKTFQLLMSDKVAPRREFIETEGPKLEDIDV
;
A
#
# COMPACT_ATOMS: atom_id res chain seq x y z
N MET A 1 26.50 -59.65 -30.29
CA MET A 1 25.14 -60.22 -30.25
C MET A 1 24.50 -59.85 -28.91
N ASN A 2 23.18 -59.61 -28.88
CA ASN A 2 22.33 -59.55 -27.66
C ASN A 2 22.00 -60.99 -27.19
N PRO A 3 21.46 -61.28 -25.97
CA PRO A 3 20.46 -60.56 -25.13
C PRO A 3 20.98 -60.17 -23.70
N VAL A 4 20.32 -59.45 -22.76
CA VAL A 4 19.02 -58.74 -22.56
C VAL A 4 18.21 -59.23 -21.32
N ARG A 5 17.97 -58.30 -20.37
CA ARG A 5 17.00 -58.27 -19.22
C ARG A 5 17.15 -59.21 -18.00
N PHE A 6 16.96 -58.62 -16.80
CA PHE A 6 16.20 -59.19 -15.68
C PHE A 6 15.60 -58.10 -14.75
N LEU A 7 14.65 -58.48 -13.88
CA LEU A 7 13.99 -57.70 -12.80
C LEU A 7 14.79 -57.84 -11.45
N PRO A 8 14.41 -57.29 -10.25
CA PRO A 8 13.05 -57.09 -9.68
C PRO A 8 12.80 -55.90 -8.68
N PRO A 9 11.59 -55.80 -8.08
CA PRO A 9 11.27 -55.03 -6.87
C PRO A 9 10.70 -55.86 -5.68
N ALA A 10 10.88 -55.42 -4.42
CA ALA A 10 10.08 -55.82 -3.23
C ALA A 10 10.42 -54.97 -1.98
N LEU A 11 9.52 -54.95 -0.96
CA LEU A 11 9.72 -54.24 0.32
C LEU A 11 8.90 -54.90 1.47
N ALA A 12 9.49 -55.06 2.67
CA ALA A 12 8.94 -55.74 3.88
C ALA A 12 8.71 -57.28 3.73
N TRP A 13 8.66 -58.13 4.79
CA TRP A 13 8.35 -57.91 6.21
C TRP A 13 8.90 -59.04 7.13
N LYS A 14 9.12 -58.74 8.43
CA LYS A 14 9.10 -59.63 9.64
C LYS A 14 9.86 -61.00 9.69
N LEU A 15 10.83 -61.06 10.60
CA LEU A 15 11.14 -62.15 11.55
C LEU A 15 11.77 -61.47 12.81
N CYS A 16 11.63 -61.91 14.07
CA CYS A 16 10.68 -62.85 14.71
C CYS A 16 10.50 -62.43 16.20
N GLN A 17 9.57 -63.05 16.94
CA GLN A 17 9.39 -62.82 18.39
C GLN A 17 10.33 -63.67 19.25
N LEU A 18 10.75 -63.18 20.43
CA LEU A 18 11.22 -64.02 21.54
C LEU A 18 11.13 -63.33 22.93
N PHE A 19 10.05 -63.64 23.65
CA PHE A 19 9.99 -64.07 25.06
C PHE A 19 10.36 -63.20 26.30
N PHE A 20 9.65 -63.55 27.39
CA PHE A 20 9.91 -63.46 28.85
C PHE A 20 9.94 -62.11 29.62
N PHE A 21 8.84 -61.87 30.35
CA PHE A 21 8.72 -61.50 31.79
C PHE A 21 9.44 -60.27 32.40
N ALA A 22 8.59 -59.31 32.82
CA ALA A 22 8.27 -58.99 34.23
C ALA A 22 9.04 -57.92 35.06
N PHE A 23 8.19 -57.08 35.68
CA PHE A 23 8.29 -56.47 37.02
C PHE A 23 9.19 -55.24 37.30
N CYS A 24 8.51 -54.14 37.69
CA CYS A 24 8.89 -53.12 38.69
C CYS A 24 10.15 -52.23 38.47
N SER A 25 10.22 -51.01 39.01
CA SER A 25 9.19 -50.08 39.52
C SER A 25 9.79 -48.68 39.76
N ALA A 26 8.92 -47.67 39.91
CA ALA A 26 9.11 -46.42 40.65
C ALA A 26 10.33 -45.50 40.34
N SER A 27 9.98 -44.30 39.85
CA SER A 27 10.53 -42.97 40.14
C SER A 27 11.55 -42.80 41.28
N ILE A 28 12.57 -41.94 41.07
CA ILE A 28 12.82 -40.70 41.88
C ILE A 28 13.96 -39.84 41.30
N SER A 29 14.00 -38.58 41.74
CA SER A 29 14.70 -37.40 41.21
C SER A 29 16.24 -37.32 41.30
N ALA A 30 16.82 -36.60 40.32
CA ALA A 30 17.89 -35.59 40.43
C ALA A 30 19.39 -35.99 40.62
N ILE A 31 20.23 -34.94 40.61
CA ILE A 31 21.67 -34.82 41.00
C ILE A 31 22.76 -34.89 39.88
N ARG A 32 23.18 -33.68 39.47
CA ARG A 32 24.57 -33.14 39.28
C ARG A 32 25.78 -34.03 38.84
N CYS A 33 26.40 -33.55 37.75
CA CYS A 33 27.84 -33.15 37.61
C CYS A 33 29.02 -34.14 37.39
N PHE A 34 29.71 -33.94 36.26
CA PHE A 34 31.19 -33.94 36.05
C PHE A 34 31.98 -35.27 36.24
N PRO A 35 33.32 -35.32 36.04
CA PRO A 35 34.05 -35.19 34.76
C PRO A 35 35.04 -36.37 34.51
N LEU A 36 35.79 -36.36 33.38
CA LEU A 36 37.27 -36.54 33.40
C LEU A 36 37.97 -36.12 32.07
N ASN A 37 39.30 -36.17 32.03
CA ASN A 37 40.20 -35.55 31.03
C ASN A 37 41.07 -36.55 30.22
N ALA A 38 41.56 -36.11 29.05
CA ALA A 38 42.98 -36.09 28.58
C ALA A 38 43.03 -36.15 27.02
N LEU A 39 44.09 -35.81 26.24
CA LEU A 39 45.53 -35.53 26.44
C LEU A 39 45.90 -34.15 25.77
N ILE A 40 46.82 -33.29 26.26
CA ILE A 40 48.30 -33.31 26.11
C ILE A 40 48.75 -33.40 24.62
N CYS A 41 49.57 -32.53 24.01
CA CYS A 41 50.29 -31.25 24.29
C CYS A 41 50.77 -30.67 22.90
N ARG A 42 51.58 -29.61 22.66
CA ARG A 42 52.41 -28.56 23.33
C ARG A 42 52.60 -27.41 22.27
N ARG A 43 52.98 -26.14 22.53
CA ARG A 43 54.26 -25.59 23.05
C ARG A 43 54.09 -24.10 23.48
N LEU A 44 54.70 -23.74 24.62
CA LEU A 44 55.24 -22.40 25.04
C LEU A 44 54.27 -21.19 25.06
N ARG A 45 53.83 -20.63 26.21
CA ARG A 45 54.55 -19.91 27.33
C ARG A 45 55.02 -18.49 26.96
N SER A 46 54.82 -17.44 27.78
CA SER A 46 54.18 -17.26 29.12
C SER A 46 53.75 -15.77 29.28
N ARG A 47 53.08 -15.21 30.31
CA ARG A 47 52.93 -15.40 31.78
C ARG A 47 51.47 -14.98 32.17
N VAL A 48 50.80 -15.29 33.30
CA VAL A 48 51.11 -15.77 34.68
C VAL A 48 51.73 -14.70 35.60
N ALA A 49 51.03 -14.09 36.57
CA ALA A 49 49.62 -14.15 37.04
C ALA A 49 49.16 -12.73 37.47
N SER A 50 48.23 -12.37 38.40
CA SER A 50 47.35 -12.98 39.44
C SER A 50 46.46 -11.83 40.02
N SER A 51 45.32 -11.95 40.72
CA SER A 51 44.29 -12.98 40.98
C SER A 51 43.20 -12.44 41.95
N SER A 52 41.93 -12.47 41.54
CA SER A 52 40.72 -12.69 42.37
C SER A 52 40.10 -11.59 43.29
N PRO A 53 38.78 -11.66 43.63
CA PRO A 53 37.99 -10.55 44.19
C PRO A 53 37.24 -10.84 45.52
N SER A 54 36.47 -9.87 46.06
CA SER A 54 35.39 -10.09 47.06
C SER A 54 34.45 -8.88 47.26
N MET A 55 33.12 -9.15 47.30
CA MET A 55 32.07 -8.53 48.17
C MET A 55 31.77 -7.00 48.17
N ILE A 56 30.58 -6.47 48.58
CA ILE A 56 29.17 -6.90 48.45
C ILE A 56 28.20 -5.72 48.81
N ILE A 57 27.03 -5.60 48.13
CA ILE A 57 25.72 -5.02 48.58
C ILE A 57 25.57 -3.56 49.14
N SER A 58 25.09 -2.66 48.25
CA SER A 58 23.87 -1.80 48.38
C SER A 58 23.76 -0.51 49.25
N PHE A 59 22.74 0.29 48.86
CA PHE A 59 22.03 1.39 49.55
C PHE A 59 22.79 2.64 50.04
N PHE A 60 22.39 3.82 49.53
CA PHE A 60 21.57 4.79 50.28
C PHE A 60 20.95 5.85 49.34
N GLY A 61 20.02 6.67 49.85
CA GLY A 61 19.43 7.80 49.14
C GLY A 61 18.86 8.86 50.09
N SER A 62 18.17 9.86 49.53
CA SER A 62 17.37 10.89 50.22
C SER A 62 18.11 11.95 51.06
N SER A 63 18.17 13.16 50.49
CA SER A 63 17.84 14.47 51.10
C SER A 63 18.08 14.71 52.60
N PHE A 64 18.88 15.75 52.93
CA PHE A 64 18.54 16.68 54.01
C PHE A 64 19.09 18.10 53.75
N LEU A 65 18.76 19.05 54.63
CA LEU A 65 18.65 20.49 54.37
C LEU A 65 19.77 21.36 55.00
N THR A 66 19.76 22.64 54.58
CA THR A 66 20.13 23.85 55.35
C THR A 66 21.61 24.17 55.68
N ASN A 67 22.11 25.17 54.92
CA ASN A 67 22.37 26.53 55.43
C ASN A 67 23.44 26.74 56.53
N ARG A 68 24.60 27.33 56.16
CA ARG A 68 25.00 28.62 56.76
C ARG A 68 26.01 29.44 55.94
N SER A 69 25.77 30.73 55.98
CA SER A 69 26.55 31.87 55.48
C SER A 69 28.01 31.96 55.94
N ALA A 70 28.89 32.37 55.02
CA ALA A 70 29.96 33.33 55.27
C ALA A 70 30.19 34.16 54.00
N SER A 71 30.53 35.45 54.14
CA SER A 71 30.64 36.41 53.04
C SER A 71 32.05 37.06 53.01
N PRO A 72 32.38 38.08 52.19
CA PRO A 72 33.57 38.02 51.33
C PRO A 72 34.75 38.89 51.80
N SER A 73 35.90 38.76 51.13
CA SER A 73 36.82 39.90 50.85
C SER A 73 37.90 39.61 49.79
N THR A 74 37.86 40.39 48.72
CA THR A 74 38.97 41.25 48.25
C THR A 74 40.39 40.65 48.10
N LEU A 75 40.83 40.46 46.85
CA LEU A 75 41.99 41.22 46.35
C LEU A 75 41.92 41.45 44.84
N THR A 76 42.35 42.62 44.39
CA THR A 76 42.41 43.01 42.97
C THR A 76 43.85 43.37 42.63
N LEU A 77 44.42 42.86 41.54
CA LEU A 77 45.52 43.56 40.85
C LEU A 77 45.68 43.20 39.36
N LEU A 78 45.78 44.29 38.58
CA LEU A 78 46.41 44.51 37.28
C LEU A 78 47.11 43.35 36.53
N GLY A 79 46.88 43.28 35.22
CA GLY A 79 47.74 42.56 34.26
C GLY A 79 47.21 42.59 32.83
N ALA A 80 47.63 43.56 32.00
CA ALA A 80 47.26 43.62 30.58
C ALA A 80 48.28 42.86 29.71
N GLY A 81 47.81 42.07 28.74
CA GLY A 81 48.67 41.36 27.80
C GLY A 81 47.87 40.57 26.76
N THR A 82 47.96 40.99 25.49
CA THR A 82 47.34 40.31 24.33
C THR A 82 48.11 39.07 23.90
N PRO A 83 47.41 38.06 23.35
CA PRO A 83 47.93 37.32 22.21
C PRO A 83 47.04 37.51 20.95
N LEU A 84 47.68 37.74 19.82
CA LEU A 84 47.03 37.68 18.50
C LEU A 84 46.76 36.21 18.12
N TYR A 85 45.57 35.93 17.59
CA TYR A 85 45.31 34.70 16.83
C TYR A 85 44.65 35.06 15.49
N THR A 86 45.42 34.94 14.40
CA THR A 86 44.92 35.15 13.03
C THR A 86 44.27 33.86 12.52
N SER A 87 42.95 33.76 12.62
CA SER A 87 42.19 32.72 11.93
C SER A 87 42.04 33.08 10.44
N ARG A 88 42.32 32.12 9.55
CA ARG A 88 41.92 32.21 8.14
C ARG A 88 40.42 31.97 8.04
N ALA A 89 39.72 32.77 7.23
CA ALA A 89 38.27 32.75 7.16
C ALA A 89 37.73 31.42 6.61
N ALA A 90 36.82 30.79 7.36
CA ALA A 90 35.76 29.98 6.78
C ALA A 90 34.57 30.93 6.49
N ALA A 91 34.03 30.90 5.27
CA ALA A 91 32.99 31.81 4.84
C ALA A 91 31.60 31.39 5.38
N ALA A 92 31.37 31.60 6.68
CA ALA A 92 30.02 31.62 7.22
C ALA A 92 29.27 32.83 6.63
N ALA A 93 28.13 32.60 5.99
CA ALA A 93 27.31 33.67 5.43
C ALA A 93 26.87 34.64 6.55
N ALA A 94 26.90 35.94 6.26
CA ALA A 94 26.57 36.98 7.23
C ALA A 94 25.07 37.02 7.53
N ALA A 95 24.62 36.16 8.44
CA ALA A 95 23.33 36.29 9.08
C ALA A 95 23.35 37.55 9.96
N THR A 96 22.83 38.67 9.44
CA THR A 96 22.65 39.92 10.17
C THR A 96 21.51 39.79 11.18
N GLY A 97 21.72 38.97 12.20
CA GLY A 97 20.85 38.90 13.37
C GLY A 97 20.91 40.22 14.13
N GLY A 98 19.77 40.91 14.21
CA GLY A 98 19.61 42.01 15.15
C GLY A 98 19.77 41.52 16.59
N SER A 99 20.08 42.45 17.50
CA SER A 99 20.28 42.22 18.95
C SER A 99 19.35 41.17 19.55
N ASP A 100 19.90 40.29 20.41
CA ASP A 100 19.16 39.27 21.16
C ASP A 100 18.04 39.86 22.03
N ALA A 101 16.87 40.01 21.41
CA ALA A 101 15.61 40.41 22.05
C ALA A 101 14.75 39.18 22.40
N TYR A 102 15.38 38.04 22.67
CA TYR A 102 14.71 36.82 23.12
C TYR A 102 14.47 36.87 24.63
N GLY A 103 13.31 37.39 25.03
CA GLY A 103 12.88 37.53 26.42
C GLY A 103 11.54 36.83 26.70
N ALA A 104 10.98 37.05 27.88
CA ALA A 104 9.67 36.48 28.24
C ALA A 104 8.54 36.93 27.28
N SER A 105 8.64 38.14 26.72
CA SER A 105 7.73 38.66 25.68
C SER A 105 7.81 37.92 24.34
N SER A 106 8.88 37.15 24.09
CA SER A 106 9.04 36.29 22.92
C SER A 106 8.32 34.95 23.06
N ILE A 107 7.80 34.63 24.24
CA ILE A 107 7.03 33.41 24.52
C ILE A 107 5.55 33.67 24.23
N GLN A 108 5.09 33.33 23.02
CA GLN A 108 3.68 33.47 22.66
C GLN A 108 2.82 32.34 23.24
N VAL A 109 2.04 32.65 24.27
CA VAL A 109 0.95 31.77 24.75
C VAL A 109 -0.27 31.96 23.85
N LEU A 110 -0.66 30.90 23.15
CA LEU A 110 -1.87 30.82 22.33
C LEU A 110 -3.06 30.37 23.18
N LYS A 111 -4.25 30.94 22.98
CA LYS A 111 -5.45 30.67 23.79
C LYS A 111 -6.58 30.04 22.98
N GLY A 112 -7.45 29.28 23.65
CA GLY A 112 -8.59 28.60 23.03
C GLY A 112 -8.16 27.73 21.84
N LEU A 113 -8.69 28.03 20.66
CA LEU A 113 -8.44 27.29 19.42
C LEU A 113 -7.36 27.89 18.50
N GLU A 114 -6.68 28.97 18.92
CA GLU A 114 -5.49 29.49 18.23
C GLU A 114 -4.37 28.44 18.00
N PRO A 115 -4.06 27.51 18.94
CA PRO A 115 -3.04 26.47 18.69
C PRO A 115 -3.38 25.59 17.49
N VAL A 116 -4.66 25.23 17.33
CA VAL A 116 -5.18 24.40 16.24
C VAL A 116 -5.01 25.11 14.92
N ARG A 117 -5.48 26.36 14.81
CA ARG A 117 -5.37 27.17 13.59
C ARG A 117 -3.92 27.47 13.20
N LYS A 118 -3.01 27.60 14.17
CA LYS A 118 -1.58 27.85 13.91
C LYS A 118 -0.78 26.59 13.57
N ARG A 119 -1.26 25.39 13.96
CA ARG A 119 -0.59 24.09 13.70
C ARG A 119 -1.59 22.97 13.33
N PRO A 120 -2.40 23.13 12.26
CA PRO A 120 -3.48 22.19 11.92
C PRO A 120 -3.01 20.74 11.73
N GLY A 121 -1.82 20.55 11.15
CA GLY A 121 -1.24 19.23 10.94
C GLY A 121 -0.99 18.41 12.22
N MET A 122 -0.89 19.05 13.40
CA MET A 122 -0.80 18.32 14.67
C MET A 122 -2.13 17.67 15.10
N TYR A 123 -3.26 18.15 14.56
CA TYR A 123 -4.61 17.72 14.95
C TYR A 123 -5.26 16.86 13.85
N ILE A 124 -5.26 17.33 12.60
CA ILE A 124 -5.84 16.62 11.44
C ILE A 124 -4.80 15.89 10.56
N GLY A 125 -3.52 15.94 10.91
CA GLY A 125 -2.42 15.28 10.20
C GLY A 125 -1.79 16.11 9.08
N ASN A 126 -2.59 16.71 8.19
CA ASN A 126 -2.10 17.66 7.17
C ASN A 126 -3.21 18.66 6.74
N THR A 127 -2.90 19.55 5.81
CA THR A 127 -3.84 20.56 5.24
C THR A 127 -4.16 20.32 3.76
N SER A 128 -3.99 19.08 3.29
CA SER A 128 -4.36 18.66 1.94
C SER A 128 -5.60 17.74 1.98
N THR A 129 -5.90 17.04 0.89
CA THR A 129 -7.11 16.20 0.75
C THR A 129 -7.35 15.26 1.95
N LYS A 130 -6.31 14.68 2.57
CA LYS A 130 -6.49 13.76 3.72
C LYS A 130 -7.02 14.50 4.95
N GLY A 131 -6.39 15.60 5.35
CA GLY A 131 -6.81 16.41 6.49
C GLY A 131 -8.17 17.10 6.29
N LEU A 132 -8.49 17.50 5.06
CA LEU A 132 -9.81 18.04 4.71
C LEU A 132 -10.93 17.02 5.01
N HIS A 133 -10.79 15.77 4.53
CA HIS A 133 -11.77 14.72 4.81
C HIS A 133 -11.77 14.27 6.27
N HIS A 134 -10.64 14.42 6.99
CA HIS A 134 -10.56 14.16 8.42
C HIS A 134 -11.55 15.00 9.24
N MET A 135 -11.88 16.22 8.78
CA MET A 135 -12.92 17.04 9.39
C MET A 135 -14.32 16.41 9.28
N VAL A 136 -14.60 15.66 8.20
CA VAL A 136 -15.85 14.91 8.07
C VAL A 136 -15.87 13.71 9.02
N TRP A 137 -14.74 13.01 9.16
CA TRP A 137 -14.63 11.84 10.06
C TRP A 137 -14.83 12.23 11.53
N GLU A 138 -14.18 13.30 12.01
CA GLU A 138 -14.31 13.77 13.40
C GLU A 138 -15.72 14.29 13.75
N VAL A 139 -16.62 14.46 12.78
CA VAL A 139 -18.06 14.70 13.02
C VAL A 139 -18.87 13.40 12.84
N LEU A 140 -18.64 12.67 11.75
CA LEU A 140 -19.32 11.41 11.41
C LEU A 140 -19.13 10.33 12.49
N ASP A 141 -17.91 10.17 13.00
CA ASP A 141 -17.59 9.21 14.06
C ASP A 141 -18.34 9.54 15.38
N ASN A 142 -18.76 10.80 15.63
CA ASN A 142 -19.61 11.12 16.78
C ASN A 142 -21.04 10.60 16.61
N GLY A 143 -21.60 10.67 15.40
CA GLY A 143 -22.90 10.06 15.09
C GLY A 143 -22.83 8.54 15.18
N VAL A 144 -21.73 7.94 14.74
CA VAL A 144 -21.46 6.50 14.87
C VAL A 144 -21.33 6.08 16.34
N ASP A 145 -20.73 6.91 17.21
CA ASP A 145 -20.71 6.65 18.66
C ASP A 145 -22.14 6.70 19.28
N GLU A 146 -23.07 7.52 18.76
CA GLU A 146 -24.50 7.48 19.17
C GLU A 146 -25.25 6.23 18.64
N VAL A 147 -24.86 5.72 17.47
CA VAL A 147 -25.36 4.44 16.92
C VAL A 147 -24.87 3.27 17.78
N GLN A 148 -23.58 3.23 18.13
CA GLN A 148 -23.00 2.19 18.99
C GLN A 148 -23.57 2.22 20.42
N ALA A 149 -23.95 3.40 20.91
CA ALA A 149 -24.69 3.56 22.17
C ALA A 149 -26.19 3.18 22.06
N GLY A 150 -26.68 2.79 20.87
CA GLY A 150 -28.07 2.35 20.66
C GLY A 150 -29.11 3.47 20.67
N HIS A 151 -28.70 4.73 20.46
CA HIS A 151 -29.58 5.90 20.51
C HIS A 151 -29.92 6.50 19.14
N ALA A 152 -28.98 6.38 18.18
CA ALA A 152 -29.18 6.70 16.78
C ALA A 152 -29.42 5.42 15.94
N SER A 153 -30.12 5.59 14.83
CA SER A 153 -30.50 4.59 13.84
C SER A 153 -30.31 5.07 12.39
N VAL A 154 -30.22 6.40 12.19
CA VAL A 154 -30.02 7.04 10.89
C VAL A 154 -28.92 8.09 10.99
N ILE A 155 -27.95 8.05 10.07
CA ILE A 155 -26.95 9.10 9.90
C ILE A 155 -27.03 9.62 8.47
N THR A 156 -27.27 10.91 8.28
CA THR A 156 -27.28 11.56 6.97
C THR A 156 -26.04 12.43 6.79
N VAL A 157 -25.33 12.29 5.67
CA VAL A 157 -24.23 13.20 5.28
C VAL A 157 -24.59 13.87 3.97
N THR A 158 -24.61 15.21 3.97
CA THR A 158 -24.97 16.03 2.81
C THR A 158 -23.78 16.86 2.34
N VAL A 159 -23.43 16.73 1.07
CA VAL A 159 -22.39 17.54 0.39
C VAL A 159 -23.08 18.60 -0.45
N HIS A 160 -22.93 19.87 -0.05
CA HIS A 160 -23.60 21.01 -0.68
C HIS A 160 -22.76 21.63 -1.81
N ALA A 161 -23.43 22.20 -2.81
CA ALA A 161 -22.77 22.93 -3.92
C ALA A 161 -21.93 24.14 -3.46
N ASP A 162 -22.26 24.73 -2.30
CA ASP A 162 -21.49 25.83 -1.70
C ASP A 162 -20.17 25.39 -1.01
N GLY A 163 -19.80 24.11 -1.12
CA GLY A 163 -18.56 23.54 -0.57
C GLY A 163 -18.61 23.23 0.93
N SER A 164 -19.78 23.36 1.56
CA SER A 164 -19.99 22.89 2.93
C SER A 164 -20.45 21.43 2.98
N VAL A 165 -20.19 20.77 4.10
CA VAL A 165 -20.72 19.43 4.42
C VAL A 165 -21.58 19.54 5.69
N ALA A 166 -22.73 18.89 5.68
CA ALA A 166 -23.54 18.65 6.86
C ALA A 166 -23.52 17.17 7.23
N VAL A 167 -23.37 16.88 8.52
CA VAL A 167 -23.59 15.56 9.11
C VAL A 167 -24.77 15.69 10.08
N GLU A 168 -25.71 14.77 10.01
CA GLU A 168 -26.92 14.73 10.84
C GLU A 168 -27.13 13.33 11.42
N ASP A 169 -27.42 13.26 12.72
CA ASP A 169 -27.79 12.04 13.45
C ASP A 169 -29.21 12.18 14.04
N ASP A 170 -29.88 11.05 14.31
CA ASP A 170 -31.09 11.00 15.13
C ASP A 170 -30.78 10.66 16.61
N GLY A 171 -29.59 10.93 17.13
CA GLY A 171 -29.16 10.52 18.48
C GLY A 171 -29.83 11.27 19.65
N ARG A 172 -29.14 11.30 20.80
CA ARG A 172 -29.60 12.03 22.00
C ARG A 172 -29.57 13.56 21.86
N GLY A 173 -28.79 14.07 20.90
CA GLY A 173 -28.46 15.48 20.74
C GLY A 173 -27.37 15.95 21.73
N ILE A 174 -26.43 16.78 21.25
CA ILE A 174 -25.40 17.39 22.11
C ILE A 174 -26.06 18.14 23.29
N PRO A 175 -25.58 17.99 24.54
CA PRO A 175 -26.13 18.73 25.67
C PRO A 175 -26.11 20.25 25.45
N THR A 176 -27.24 20.91 25.74
CA THR A 176 -27.42 22.36 25.57
C THR A 176 -27.45 23.12 26.90
N ASP A 177 -27.56 22.39 28.02
CA ASP A 177 -27.58 22.91 29.38
C ASP A 177 -26.29 23.69 29.72
N VAL A 178 -26.37 24.68 30.62
CA VAL A 178 -25.20 25.50 31.00
C VAL A 178 -24.16 24.65 31.73
N HIS A 179 -22.92 24.65 31.24
CA HIS A 179 -21.84 23.82 31.76
C HIS A 179 -21.18 24.50 33.00
N PRO A 180 -21.09 23.80 34.15
CA PRO A 180 -20.80 24.44 35.44
C PRO A 180 -19.40 25.06 35.57
N ALA A 181 -18.41 24.59 34.80
CA ALA A 181 -17.04 25.10 34.86
C ALA A 181 -16.73 26.23 33.84
N THR A 182 -17.60 26.44 32.85
CA THR A 182 -17.39 27.44 31.78
C THR A 182 -18.45 28.55 31.77
N GLY A 183 -19.65 28.30 32.31
CA GLY A 183 -20.74 29.28 32.38
C GLY A 183 -21.46 29.55 31.05
N THR A 184 -21.02 28.93 29.96
CA THR A 184 -21.68 28.93 28.64
C THR A 184 -22.48 27.64 28.43
N SER A 185 -23.20 27.50 27.31
CA SER A 185 -23.88 26.24 27.00
C SER A 185 -22.86 25.10 26.87
N SER A 186 -23.28 23.87 27.18
CA SER A 186 -22.44 22.68 26.96
C SER A 186 -22.10 22.50 25.48
N LEU A 187 -23.02 22.88 24.59
CA LEU A 187 -22.82 22.98 23.13
C LEU A 187 -21.66 23.91 22.78
N GLU A 188 -21.69 25.17 23.26
CA GLU A 188 -20.61 26.13 23.01
C GLU A 188 -19.29 25.65 23.62
N THR A 189 -19.35 25.04 24.80
CA THR A 189 -18.18 24.48 25.50
C THR A 189 -17.48 23.41 24.66
N VAL A 190 -18.18 22.40 24.14
CA VAL A 190 -17.54 21.33 23.34
C VAL A 190 -17.08 21.80 21.95
N LEU A 191 -17.62 22.90 21.42
CA LEU A 191 -17.16 23.50 20.16
C LEU A 191 -16.03 24.53 20.32
N THR A 192 -15.80 25.10 21.51
CA THR A 192 -14.80 26.18 21.73
C THR A 192 -13.64 25.79 22.64
N VAL A 193 -13.77 24.73 23.45
CA VAL A 193 -12.75 24.26 24.39
C VAL A 193 -12.14 22.95 23.88
N LEU A 194 -10.81 22.82 24.01
CA LEU A 194 -10.09 21.57 23.75
C LEU A 194 -10.18 20.64 24.96
N HIS A 195 -10.33 19.34 24.71
CA HIS A 195 -10.52 18.30 25.73
C HIS A 195 -11.81 18.49 26.55
N ALA A 196 -12.88 18.94 25.90
CA ALA A 196 -14.22 19.07 26.48
C ALA A 196 -15.19 18.11 25.78
N GLY A 197 -15.86 17.24 26.55
CA GLY A 197 -16.85 16.27 26.05
C GLY A 197 -17.16 15.18 27.08
N GLY A 198 -18.26 14.45 26.90
CA GLY A 198 -18.67 13.40 27.84
C GLY A 198 -17.78 12.15 27.84
N LYS A 199 -17.08 11.88 26.74
CA LYS A 199 -16.37 10.63 26.42
C LYS A 199 -15.12 10.32 27.29
N PHE A 200 -14.91 11.07 28.38
CA PHE A 200 -13.83 10.86 29.36
C PHE A 200 -14.27 10.14 30.65
N GLY A 201 -15.58 10.04 30.92
CA GLY A 201 -16.11 9.62 32.22
C GLY A 201 -16.09 8.12 32.54
N GLY A 202 -15.47 7.26 31.71
CA GLY A 202 -15.57 5.81 31.87
C GLY A 202 -17.03 5.34 31.83
N ASP A 203 -17.44 4.50 32.79
CA ASP A 203 -18.83 4.03 32.90
C ASP A 203 -19.85 5.16 33.16
N GLU A 204 -19.44 6.29 33.72
CA GLU A 204 -20.29 7.46 33.95
C GLU A 204 -20.44 8.35 32.69
N SER A 205 -19.71 8.05 31.60
CA SER A 205 -19.68 8.88 30.38
C SER A 205 -20.94 8.87 29.51
N GLY A 206 -21.81 7.87 29.69
CA GLY A 206 -22.89 7.57 28.76
C GLY A 206 -22.47 6.92 27.43
N TYR A 207 -21.22 6.43 27.33
CA TYR A 207 -20.68 5.64 26.21
C TYR A 207 -19.75 4.52 26.74
N HIS A 208 -20.21 3.26 26.76
CA HIS A 208 -19.35 2.13 27.20
C HIS A 208 -18.22 1.79 26.21
N VAL A 209 -18.39 2.13 24.93
CA VAL A 209 -17.39 2.03 23.87
C VAL A 209 -17.54 3.27 22.98
N SER A 210 -16.42 3.88 22.56
CA SER A 210 -16.44 4.97 21.57
C SER A 210 -15.10 5.12 20.83
N GLY A 211 -15.12 5.70 19.63
CA GLY A 211 -13.91 6.11 18.90
C GLY A 211 -13.38 7.50 19.32
N GLY A 212 -14.24 8.33 19.94
CA GLY A 212 -14.01 9.76 20.24
C GLY A 212 -13.16 10.11 21.47
N LEU A 213 -12.09 9.37 21.78
CA LEU A 213 -11.34 9.43 23.05
C LEU A 213 -10.79 10.81 23.49
N HIS A 214 -10.48 11.71 22.55
CA HIS A 214 -9.61 12.86 22.83
C HIS A 214 -10.34 14.17 23.18
N GLY A 215 -11.66 14.25 22.98
CA GLY A 215 -12.46 15.46 23.23
C GLY A 215 -12.00 16.73 22.49
N VAL A 216 -11.41 16.58 21.30
CA VAL A 216 -10.95 17.71 20.45
C VAL A 216 -11.53 17.72 19.04
N GLY A 217 -12.22 16.66 18.60
CA GLY A 217 -12.68 16.51 17.21
C GLY A 217 -13.52 17.68 16.70
N ILE A 218 -14.71 17.88 17.28
CA ILE A 218 -15.65 18.91 16.83
C ILE A 218 -15.13 20.35 17.05
N SER A 219 -14.34 20.59 18.10
CA SER A 219 -13.70 21.90 18.33
C SER A 219 -12.53 22.17 17.37
N VAL A 220 -11.80 21.14 16.92
CA VAL A 220 -10.85 21.24 15.81
C VAL A 220 -11.56 21.51 14.48
N VAL A 221 -12.70 20.86 14.21
CA VAL A 221 -13.52 21.13 13.01
C VAL A 221 -14.00 22.58 13.00
N ASN A 222 -14.51 23.08 14.13
CA ASN A 222 -14.87 24.50 14.30
C ASN A 222 -13.67 25.44 14.09
N ALA A 223 -12.52 25.14 14.71
CA ALA A 223 -11.30 25.93 14.55
C ALA A 223 -10.86 26.07 13.09
N LEU A 224 -10.97 24.99 12.30
CA LEU A 224 -10.48 24.90 10.92
C LEU A 224 -11.53 25.26 9.85
N SER A 225 -12.72 25.71 10.27
CA SER A 225 -13.81 26.11 9.37
C SER A 225 -13.96 27.64 9.27
N ASP A 226 -14.38 28.12 8.11
CA ASP A 226 -14.78 29.52 7.88
C ASP A 226 -16.12 29.80 8.59
N SER A 227 -17.05 28.85 8.48
CA SER A 227 -18.32 28.83 9.22
C SER A 227 -18.66 27.42 9.69
N THR A 228 -19.30 27.33 10.87
CA THR A 228 -19.89 26.12 11.43
C THR A 228 -21.26 26.46 12.03
N GLU A 229 -22.29 25.74 11.64
CA GLU A 229 -23.68 25.87 12.08
C GLU A 229 -24.07 24.56 12.78
N VAL A 230 -24.50 24.63 14.04
CA VAL A 230 -25.00 23.45 14.76
C VAL A 230 -26.48 23.64 15.08
N THR A 231 -27.28 22.62 14.76
CA THR A 231 -28.68 22.47 15.18
C THR A 231 -28.77 21.26 16.12
N VAL A 232 -29.42 21.40 17.27
CA VAL A 232 -29.70 20.30 18.22
C VAL A 232 -31.20 20.19 18.42
N TRP A 233 -31.74 18.98 18.28
CA TRP A 233 -33.12 18.65 18.58
C TRP A 233 -33.18 17.77 19.83
N ARG A 234 -33.63 18.33 20.97
CA ARG A 234 -33.69 17.60 22.25
C ARG A 234 -34.93 18.01 23.05
N GLY A 235 -35.81 17.03 23.30
CA GLY A 235 -37.17 17.30 23.77
C GLY A 235 -37.95 18.08 22.72
N ASP A 236 -38.87 18.95 23.15
CA ASP A 236 -39.77 19.69 22.26
C ASP A 236 -39.15 20.99 21.69
N ARG A 237 -37.82 21.13 21.85
CA ARG A 237 -37.04 22.33 21.52
C ARG A 237 -36.01 22.04 20.41
N GLU A 238 -35.79 23.05 19.60
CA GLU A 238 -34.69 23.15 18.64
C GLU A 238 -33.73 24.24 19.13
N TYR A 239 -32.44 23.94 19.20
CA TYR A 239 -31.40 24.89 19.55
C TYR A 239 -30.47 25.09 18.34
N ARG A 240 -30.10 26.34 18.06
CA ARG A 240 -29.13 26.68 17.02
C ARG A 240 -28.00 27.53 17.59
N GLN A 241 -26.77 27.28 17.13
CA GLN A 241 -25.65 28.19 17.35
C GLN A 241 -24.70 28.19 16.15
N SER A 242 -24.22 29.37 15.77
CA SER A 242 -23.31 29.57 14.64
C SER A 242 -21.95 30.08 15.11
N PHE A 243 -20.91 29.59 14.47
CA PHE A 243 -19.51 29.82 14.80
C PHE A 243 -18.73 30.18 13.53
N SER A 244 -17.60 30.86 13.69
CA SER A 244 -16.62 31.10 12.63
C SER A 244 -15.22 30.97 13.21
N ARG A 245 -14.35 30.18 12.56
CA ARG A 245 -12.92 30.07 12.90
C ARG A 245 -12.63 29.70 14.36
N GLY A 246 -13.53 28.93 15.00
CA GLY A 246 -13.43 28.53 16.40
C GLY A 246 -14.14 29.45 17.42
N ALA A 247 -14.68 30.60 16.99
CA ALA A 247 -15.39 31.53 17.88
C ALA A 247 -16.92 31.48 17.65
N ALA A 248 -17.71 31.57 18.72
CA ALA A 248 -19.16 31.72 18.63
C ALA A 248 -19.51 33.11 18.07
N LEU A 249 -20.43 33.18 17.10
CA LEU A 249 -20.90 34.44 16.51
C LEU A 249 -22.03 35.08 17.32
N ALA A 250 -22.80 34.26 18.02
CA ALA A 250 -23.89 34.67 18.91
C ALA A 250 -24.10 33.60 20.00
N PRO A 251 -24.78 33.95 21.11
CA PRO A 251 -25.31 32.95 22.04
C PRO A 251 -26.26 31.97 21.34
N MET A 252 -26.38 30.76 21.88
CA MET A 252 -27.31 29.74 21.41
C MET A 252 -28.76 30.24 21.43
N THR A 253 -29.45 30.19 20.28
CA THR A 253 -30.87 30.53 20.13
C THR A 253 -31.74 29.30 20.31
N GLU A 254 -32.88 29.44 21.00
CA GLU A 254 -33.89 28.40 21.20
C GLU A 254 -35.16 28.68 20.39
N GLY A 255 -35.79 27.62 19.85
CA GLY A 255 -37.10 27.65 19.22
C GLY A 255 -37.92 26.39 19.54
N SER A 256 -39.23 26.45 19.29
CA SER A 256 -40.16 25.32 19.46
C SER A 256 -40.17 24.40 18.24
N GLN A 257 -40.20 23.08 18.45
CA GLN A 257 -40.41 22.11 17.35
C GLN A 257 -41.86 21.94 16.90
N ASP A 258 -42.84 22.51 17.62
CA ASP A 258 -44.28 22.30 17.36
C ASP A 258 -44.78 23.03 16.09
N VAL A 259 -44.37 22.52 14.92
CA VAL A 259 -44.90 22.88 13.60
C VAL A 259 -45.96 21.86 13.20
N ALA A 260 -47.20 22.31 12.99
CA ALA A 260 -48.32 21.42 12.73
C ALA A 260 -48.10 20.52 11.51
N GLY A 261 -48.11 19.20 11.72
CA GLY A 261 -47.91 18.18 10.68
C GLY A 261 -46.47 17.68 10.51
N VAL A 262 -45.48 18.26 11.19
CA VAL A 262 -44.09 17.77 11.19
C VAL A 262 -43.87 16.86 12.40
N GLY A 263 -43.20 15.71 12.19
CA GLY A 263 -42.82 14.81 13.28
C GLY A 263 -41.72 15.41 14.16
N ARG A 264 -41.83 15.25 15.49
CA ARG A 264 -40.81 15.71 16.44
C ARG A 264 -39.46 15.03 16.17
N LYS A 265 -38.40 15.83 16.07
CA LYS A 265 -37.05 15.38 15.75
C LYS A 265 -36.20 15.24 17.01
N LYS A 266 -35.21 14.35 16.95
CA LYS A 266 -34.14 14.15 17.94
C LYS A 266 -32.78 14.16 17.22
N GLY A 267 -31.70 14.39 17.98
CA GLY A 267 -30.33 14.30 17.48
C GLY A 267 -29.67 15.64 17.15
N THR A 268 -28.58 15.59 16.38
CA THR A 268 -27.75 16.75 16.04
C THR A 268 -27.57 16.89 14.53
N ARG A 269 -27.51 18.12 14.02
CA ARG A 269 -26.94 18.45 12.70
C ARG A 269 -25.78 19.42 12.87
N VAL A 270 -24.60 19.04 12.38
CA VAL A 270 -23.40 19.89 12.31
C VAL A 270 -23.07 20.14 10.84
N ARG A 271 -23.17 21.40 10.42
CA ARG A 271 -22.83 21.85 9.06
C ARG A 271 -21.62 22.76 9.11
N PHE A 272 -20.61 22.52 8.27
CA PHE A 272 -19.37 23.29 8.31
C PHE A 272 -18.76 23.49 6.92
N LYS A 273 -18.02 24.59 6.75
CA LYS A 273 -17.29 24.93 5.52
C LYS A 273 -15.81 25.17 5.84
N PRO A 274 -14.86 24.49 5.17
CA PRO A 274 -13.42 24.58 5.48
C PRO A 274 -12.87 26.00 5.27
N ASP A 275 -11.91 26.43 6.09
CA ASP A 275 -11.32 27.77 5.99
C ASP A 275 -10.32 27.86 4.81
N PRO A 276 -10.57 28.73 3.81
CA PRO A 276 -9.72 28.86 2.62
C PRO A 276 -8.32 29.42 2.93
N SER A 277 -8.12 30.08 4.08
CA SER A 277 -6.79 30.54 4.51
C SER A 277 -5.90 29.41 5.01
N ILE A 278 -6.49 28.26 5.38
CA ILE A 278 -5.83 27.06 5.86
C ILE A 278 -5.71 26.03 4.73
N PHE A 279 -6.83 25.70 4.07
CA PHE A 279 -6.89 24.73 2.98
C PHE A 279 -6.62 25.40 1.63
N LYS A 280 -5.34 25.68 1.36
CA LYS A 280 -4.91 26.44 0.18
C LYS A 280 -4.86 25.63 -1.12
N GLU A 281 -4.63 24.32 -1.03
CA GLU A 281 -4.43 23.44 -2.21
C GLU A 281 -5.75 22.90 -2.77
N ARG A 282 -6.71 22.59 -1.90
CA ARG A 282 -8.03 22.03 -2.25
C ARG A 282 -9.03 22.33 -1.14
N GLN A 283 -10.18 22.87 -1.51
CA GLN A 283 -11.29 23.21 -0.60
C GLN A 283 -12.52 22.32 -0.84
N ASP A 284 -12.66 21.79 -2.06
CA ASP A 284 -13.66 20.79 -2.42
C ASP A 284 -13.40 19.43 -1.76
N PHE A 285 -14.36 18.99 -0.95
CA PHE A 285 -14.50 17.57 -0.58
C PHE A 285 -14.70 16.69 -1.83
N ASP A 286 -14.34 15.42 -1.72
CA ASP A 286 -14.49 14.42 -2.78
C ASP A 286 -15.68 13.50 -2.43
N PRO A 287 -16.80 13.57 -3.17
CA PRO A 287 -17.98 12.76 -2.89
C PRO A 287 -17.66 11.25 -2.79
N ASN A 288 -16.73 10.77 -3.63
CA ASN A 288 -16.33 9.36 -3.67
C ASN A 288 -15.59 8.91 -2.40
N ILE A 289 -14.84 9.80 -1.76
CA ILE A 289 -14.11 9.49 -0.51
C ILE A 289 -15.09 9.45 0.67
N ILE A 290 -16.03 10.40 0.73
CA ILE A 290 -17.09 10.43 1.75
C ILE A 290 -17.98 9.19 1.63
N LEU A 291 -18.53 8.93 0.44
CA LEU A 291 -19.40 7.79 0.17
C LEU A 291 -18.71 6.45 0.50
N ALA A 292 -17.45 6.27 0.10
CA ALA A 292 -16.71 5.05 0.41
C ALA A 292 -16.56 4.83 1.92
N ARG A 293 -16.21 5.86 2.70
CA ARG A 293 -16.06 5.76 4.16
C ARG A 293 -17.40 5.56 4.88
N MET A 294 -18.48 6.20 4.40
CA MET A 294 -19.84 5.92 4.90
C MET A 294 -20.24 4.47 4.65
N LYS A 295 -19.87 3.90 3.49
CA LYS A 295 -20.12 2.49 3.18
C LYS A 295 -19.35 1.55 4.11
N GLU A 296 -18.07 1.83 4.42
CA GLU A 296 -17.34 1.07 5.46
C GLU A 296 -18.11 1.10 6.80
N LEU A 297 -18.61 2.27 7.20
CA LEU A 297 -19.31 2.46 8.47
C LEU A 297 -20.70 1.81 8.51
N ALA A 298 -21.42 1.80 7.38
CA ALA A 298 -22.69 1.08 7.24
C ALA A 298 -22.51 -0.45 7.36
N PHE A 299 -21.41 -1.00 6.83
CA PHE A 299 -21.06 -2.41 7.05
C PHE A 299 -20.67 -2.71 8.51
N LEU A 300 -20.02 -1.78 9.20
CA LEU A 300 -19.60 -1.92 10.61
C LEU A 300 -20.76 -1.78 11.61
N ASN A 301 -21.87 -1.14 11.21
CA ASN A 301 -23.00 -0.80 12.07
C ASN A 301 -24.31 -1.23 11.39
N SER A 302 -24.48 -2.54 11.20
CA SER A 302 -25.59 -3.16 10.45
C SER A 302 -27.01 -2.89 10.96
N THR A 303 -27.13 -2.32 12.16
CA THR A 303 -28.40 -1.86 12.76
C THR A 303 -28.81 -0.45 12.31
N ALA A 304 -27.93 0.29 11.63
CA ALA A 304 -28.15 1.68 11.23
C ALA A 304 -28.21 1.87 9.70
N THR A 305 -28.83 2.96 9.29
CA THR A 305 -28.92 3.40 7.88
C THR A 305 -28.09 4.66 7.67
N PHE A 306 -27.24 4.67 6.66
CA PHE A 306 -26.40 5.81 6.29
C PHE A 306 -26.90 6.42 4.98
N THR A 307 -27.41 7.64 5.03
CA THR A 307 -27.97 8.34 3.86
C THR A 307 -26.96 9.36 3.33
N PHE A 308 -26.39 9.10 2.16
CA PHE A 308 -25.52 10.06 1.47
C PHE A 308 -26.34 10.96 0.55
N ARG A 309 -26.17 12.28 0.67
CA ARG A 309 -26.81 13.29 -0.19
C ARG A 309 -25.75 14.11 -0.91
N LEU A 310 -25.86 14.23 -2.23
CA LEU A 310 -24.98 15.04 -3.06
C LEU A 310 -25.83 16.04 -3.87
N ALA A 311 -25.54 17.34 -3.77
CA ALA A 311 -26.26 18.34 -4.56
C ALA A 311 -26.20 18.00 -6.06
N THR A 312 -27.32 18.12 -6.78
CA THR A 312 -27.44 17.64 -8.18
C THR A 312 -26.40 18.27 -9.12
N GLU A 313 -26.02 19.52 -8.87
CA GLU A 313 -24.92 20.26 -9.52
C GLU A 313 -23.55 19.52 -9.45
N LEU A 314 -23.32 18.72 -8.41
CA LEU A 314 -22.08 17.99 -8.16
C LEU A 314 -22.12 16.53 -8.63
N SER A 315 -23.24 16.06 -9.18
CA SER A 315 -23.44 14.68 -9.67
C SER A 315 -22.31 14.17 -10.57
N SER A 316 -21.79 15.03 -11.45
CA SER A 316 -20.66 14.76 -12.36
C SER A 316 -19.33 14.40 -11.67
N LYS A 317 -19.18 14.69 -10.36
CA LYS A 317 -18.02 14.30 -9.55
C LYS A 317 -18.13 12.88 -9.00
N LEU A 318 -19.31 12.23 -9.07
CA LEU A 318 -19.52 10.87 -8.61
C LEU A 318 -19.09 9.86 -9.70
N LYS A 319 -18.30 8.85 -9.33
CA LYS A 319 -17.91 7.77 -10.23
C LYS A 319 -19.05 6.77 -10.36
N SER A 320 -19.81 6.84 -11.45
CA SER A 320 -20.87 5.86 -11.77
C SER A 320 -20.33 4.42 -11.69
N LYS A 321 -20.95 3.56 -10.89
CA LYS A 321 -20.64 2.12 -10.90
C LYS A 321 -20.87 1.53 -12.30
N ARG A 322 -20.09 0.50 -12.65
CA ARG A 322 -20.12 -0.14 -13.96
C ARG A 322 -21.49 -0.76 -14.26
N LYS A 323 -21.92 -0.64 -15.52
CA LYS A 323 -23.22 -1.13 -16.00
C LYS A 323 -23.15 -2.62 -16.38
N LYS A 324 -24.27 -3.33 -16.20
CA LYS A 324 -24.51 -4.76 -16.50
C LYS A 324 -23.65 -5.38 -17.61
N SER A 325 -23.10 -6.57 -17.31
CA SER A 325 -22.61 -7.55 -18.29
C SER A 325 -23.70 -7.86 -19.32
N LYS A 326 -23.34 -7.85 -20.61
CA LYS A 326 -24.29 -7.94 -21.74
C LYS A 326 -24.28 -9.32 -22.41
N ASP A 327 -24.24 -10.38 -21.60
CA ASP A 327 -24.16 -11.78 -22.02
C ASP A 327 -25.44 -12.58 -21.65
N GLU A 328 -26.61 -11.99 -21.92
CA GLU A 328 -27.88 -12.72 -21.97
C GLU A 328 -28.81 -12.04 -22.99
N ALA A 329 -28.88 -12.61 -24.20
CA ALA A 329 -29.56 -12.02 -25.35
C ALA A 329 -30.18 -13.10 -26.26
N SER A 330 -31.00 -13.97 -25.67
CA SER A 330 -31.78 -14.97 -26.41
C SER A 330 -33.15 -15.19 -25.77
N MET A 331 -34.16 -14.49 -26.32
CA MET A 331 -35.59 -14.86 -26.31
C MET A 331 -36.23 -15.24 -24.96
N ASP A 332 -36.90 -14.28 -24.33
CA ASP A 332 -38.37 -14.26 -24.39
C ASP A 332 -38.91 -12.81 -24.31
N GLU A 333 -40.12 -12.56 -24.80
CA GLU A 333 -40.78 -11.24 -24.71
C GLU A 333 -41.77 -11.20 -23.54
N GLY A 334 -41.25 -10.98 -22.33
CA GLY A 334 -42.08 -10.92 -21.12
C GLY A 334 -41.49 -10.03 -19.99
N ASP A 335 -42.30 -9.06 -19.58
CA ASP A 335 -42.25 -8.28 -18.33
C ASP A 335 -41.05 -7.39 -17.93
N VAL A 336 -41.45 -6.23 -17.37
CA VAL A 336 -40.72 -5.30 -16.47
C VAL A 336 -39.24 -4.99 -16.77
N LYS A 337 -39.01 -3.82 -17.38
CA LYS A 337 -37.73 -3.11 -17.31
C LYS A 337 -37.36 -2.75 -15.87
N LYS A 338 -36.50 -3.55 -15.21
CA LYS A 338 -35.70 -3.07 -14.08
C LYS A 338 -34.43 -2.39 -14.59
N THR A 339 -34.53 -1.09 -14.83
CA THR A 339 -33.39 -0.18 -14.70
C THR A 339 -32.90 -0.23 -13.26
N GLU A 340 -31.58 -0.38 -13.05
CA GLU A 340 -30.98 0.05 -11.79
C GLU A 340 -30.98 1.58 -11.80
N GLU A 341 -31.64 2.18 -10.81
CA GLU A 341 -31.85 3.62 -10.75
C GLU A 341 -30.61 4.32 -10.19
N VAL A 342 -30.25 5.44 -10.82
CA VAL A 342 -29.41 6.46 -10.17
C VAL A 342 -30.29 7.11 -9.11
N GLY A 343 -29.82 7.15 -7.86
CA GLY A 343 -30.62 7.48 -6.69
C GLY A 343 -31.50 8.72 -6.83
N ASP A 344 -32.71 8.61 -6.29
CA ASP A 344 -33.79 9.58 -6.43
C ASP A 344 -33.36 11.02 -6.10
N ALA A 345 -33.95 11.97 -6.83
CA ALA A 345 -33.76 13.39 -6.59
C ALA A 345 -34.66 13.84 -5.43
N VAL A 346 -34.06 14.08 -4.26
CA VAL A 346 -34.75 14.51 -3.03
C VAL A 346 -34.56 16.01 -2.83
N THR A 347 -35.67 16.73 -2.62
CA THR A 347 -35.63 18.16 -2.31
C THR A 347 -35.56 18.39 -0.79
N VAL A 348 -34.49 19.04 -0.33
CA VAL A 348 -34.26 19.40 1.07
C VAL A 348 -33.96 20.90 1.17
N ASP A 349 -34.66 21.62 2.06
CA ASP A 349 -34.54 23.08 2.24
C ASP A 349 -34.61 23.88 0.92
N GLY A 350 -35.44 23.41 -0.03
CA GLY A 350 -35.63 24.03 -1.35
C GLY A 350 -34.50 23.80 -2.36
N ARG A 351 -33.58 22.85 -2.11
CA ARG A 351 -32.50 22.45 -3.03
C ARG A 351 -32.59 20.95 -3.35
N GLU A 352 -32.22 20.56 -4.56
CA GLU A 352 -32.21 19.16 -4.99
C GLU A 352 -30.88 18.46 -4.67
N TYR A 353 -30.98 17.20 -4.23
CA TYR A 353 -29.86 16.31 -3.99
C TYR A 353 -30.16 14.93 -4.59
N HIS A 354 -29.15 14.25 -5.13
CA HIS A 354 -29.21 12.80 -5.30
C HIS A 354 -29.04 12.15 -3.92
N GLU A 355 -29.88 11.17 -3.61
CA GLU A 355 -29.82 10.39 -2.37
C GLU A 355 -29.37 8.95 -2.63
N GLU A 356 -28.35 8.48 -1.89
CA GLU A 356 -27.90 7.09 -1.89
C GLU A 356 -28.03 6.54 -0.45
N VAL A 357 -28.89 5.53 -0.28
CA VAL A 357 -29.19 4.93 1.02
C VAL A 357 -28.36 3.65 1.21
N LEU A 358 -27.51 3.65 2.23
CA LEU A 358 -26.61 2.55 2.56
C LEU A 358 -27.11 1.83 3.82
N SER A 359 -27.53 0.58 3.66
CA SER A 359 -27.91 -0.31 4.76
C SER A 359 -27.52 -1.74 4.43
N PHE A 360 -26.77 -2.39 5.32
CA PHE A 360 -26.16 -3.71 5.08
C PHE A 360 -26.42 -4.62 6.29
N PRO A 361 -27.58 -5.30 6.34
CA PRO A 361 -28.00 -6.08 7.52
C PRO A 361 -27.14 -7.32 7.78
N GLY A 362 -26.37 -7.81 6.80
CA GLY A 362 -25.35 -8.86 7.01
C GLY A 362 -24.00 -8.31 7.50
N GLY A 363 -23.86 -6.98 7.63
CA GLY A 363 -22.71 -6.31 8.24
C GLY A 363 -21.37 -6.70 7.62
N LEU A 364 -20.47 -7.25 8.44
CA LEU A 364 -19.14 -7.68 7.97
C LEU A 364 -19.20 -8.83 6.94
N LYS A 365 -20.28 -9.63 6.90
CA LYS A 365 -20.50 -10.63 5.85
C LYS A 365 -20.61 -9.96 4.49
N ASP A 366 -21.51 -8.98 4.40
CA ASP A 366 -21.79 -8.23 3.17
C ASP A 366 -20.55 -7.44 2.73
N TYR A 367 -19.77 -6.91 3.68
CA TYR A 367 -18.52 -6.21 3.41
C TYR A 367 -17.48 -7.09 2.74
N VAL A 368 -17.27 -8.32 3.22
CA VAL A 368 -16.31 -9.25 2.60
C VAL A 368 -16.75 -9.69 1.20
N VAL A 369 -18.06 -9.78 0.95
CA VAL A 369 -18.59 -10.01 -0.41
C VAL A 369 -18.34 -8.81 -1.32
N ASP A 370 -18.57 -7.58 -0.85
CA ASP A 370 -18.31 -6.33 -1.59
C ASP A 370 -16.81 -6.14 -1.90
N LEU A 371 -15.92 -6.48 -0.98
CA LEU A 371 -14.46 -6.48 -1.19
C LEU A 371 -14.01 -7.50 -2.25
N ASN A 372 -14.83 -8.53 -2.51
CA ASN A 372 -14.58 -9.58 -3.50
C ASN A 372 -15.36 -9.39 -4.81
N GLU A 373 -16.01 -8.23 -5.02
CA GLU A 373 -16.75 -7.89 -6.25
C GLU A 373 -15.86 -8.04 -7.50
N GLY A 374 -16.11 -9.09 -8.31
CA GLY A 374 -15.33 -9.40 -9.51
C GLY A 374 -14.16 -10.38 -9.34
N ALA A 375 -14.11 -11.12 -8.23
CA ALA A 375 -13.26 -12.30 -8.03
C ALA A 375 -14.11 -13.55 -7.77
N GLU A 376 -13.59 -14.75 -8.07
CA GLU A 376 -14.34 -15.99 -7.80
C GLU A 376 -14.07 -16.50 -6.38
N PRO A 377 -15.07 -16.57 -5.48
CA PRO A 377 -14.88 -17.06 -4.12
C PRO A 377 -14.65 -18.59 -4.10
N LEU A 378 -13.89 -19.05 -3.10
CA LEU A 378 -13.67 -20.49 -2.86
C LEU A 378 -14.74 -21.14 -1.97
N HIS A 379 -15.50 -20.33 -1.21
CA HIS A 379 -16.52 -20.75 -0.24
C HIS A 379 -17.38 -19.57 0.21
N GLU A 380 -18.48 -19.82 0.91
CA GLU A 380 -19.27 -18.81 1.63
C GLU A 380 -18.43 -18.09 2.70
N PRO A 381 -18.64 -16.79 3.00
CA PRO A 381 -17.89 -16.08 4.03
C PRO A 381 -18.01 -16.74 5.41
N ILE A 382 -16.87 -16.98 6.04
CA ILE A 382 -16.78 -17.50 7.42
C ILE A 382 -16.93 -16.31 8.37
N THR A 383 -18.05 -16.23 9.10
CA THR A 383 -18.32 -15.18 10.09
C THR A 383 -18.10 -15.70 11.51
N PHE A 384 -17.54 -14.85 12.38
CA PHE A 384 -17.35 -15.13 13.81
C PHE A 384 -17.74 -13.91 14.65
N ARG A 385 -18.33 -14.13 15.84
CA ARG A 385 -18.64 -13.08 16.82
C ARG A 385 -18.56 -13.63 18.25
N ALA A 386 -17.90 -12.91 19.13
CA ALA A 386 -17.80 -13.23 20.55
C ALA A 386 -17.58 -11.98 21.41
N GLU A 387 -17.79 -12.11 22.72
CA GLU A 387 -17.34 -11.15 23.73
C GLU A 387 -16.52 -11.90 24.79
N VAL A 388 -15.31 -11.41 25.09
CA VAL A 388 -14.41 -12.01 26.07
C VAL A 388 -13.69 -10.89 26.81
N ASP A 389 -13.63 -10.96 28.14
CA ASP A 389 -13.00 -9.96 29.02
C ASP A 389 -13.47 -8.50 28.76
N GLY A 390 -14.74 -8.32 28.35
CA GLY A 390 -15.34 -7.02 28.01
C GLY A 390 -14.93 -6.45 26.64
N VAL A 391 -14.22 -7.22 25.82
CA VAL A 391 -13.89 -6.88 24.43
C VAL A 391 -14.78 -7.70 23.49
N GLN A 392 -15.60 -7.02 22.68
CA GLN A 392 -16.32 -7.68 21.59
C GLN A 392 -15.41 -7.80 20.37
N VAL A 393 -15.49 -8.95 19.69
CA VAL A 393 -14.79 -9.24 18.43
C VAL A 393 -15.82 -9.75 17.43
N GLU A 394 -15.88 -9.12 16.26
CA GLU A 394 -16.63 -9.61 15.11
C GLU A 394 -15.71 -9.67 13.88
N GLY A 395 -15.91 -10.64 13.00
CA GLY A 395 -15.16 -10.70 11.76
C GLY A 395 -15.74 -11.63 10.71
N ALA A 396 -15.29 -11.42 9.48
CA ALA A 396 -15.65 -12.20 8.30
C ALA A 396 -14.41 -12.52 7.46
N LEU A 397 -14.31 -13.74 6.95
CA LEU A 397 -13.18 -14.25 6.16
C LEU A 397 -13.69 -14.95 4.89
N GLN A 398 -13.14 -14.60 3.72
CA GLN A 398 -13.41 -15.32 2.48
C GLN A 398 -12.16 -15.36 1.60
N TRP A 399 -11.78 -16.56 1.14
CA TRP A 399 -10.71 -16.72 0.16
C TRP A 399 -11.28 -16.68 -1.27
N THR A 400 -10.55 -16.06 -2.18
CA THR A 400 -10.85 -16.06 -3.63
C THR A 400 -9.83 -16.90 -4.40
N LYS A 401 -10.14 -17.27 -5.64
CA LYS A 401 -9.24 -18.04 -6.49
C LYS A 401 -8.06 -17.22 -6.99
N GLU A 402 -8.30 -16.04 -7.58
CA GLU A 402 -7.29 -15.34 -8.38
C GLU A 402 -6.41 -14.34 -7.61
N ALA A 403 -6.73 -14.01 -6.35
CA ALA A 403 -5.91 -13.10 -5.56
C ALA A 403 -4.64 -13.81 -5.03
N TYR A 404 -3.47 -13.19 -5.21
CA TYR A 404 -2.16 -13.68 -4.75
C TYR A 404 -1.63 -12.92 -3.51
N THR A 405 -2.49 -12.12 -2.87
CA THR A 405 -2.19 -11.27 -1.71
C THR A 405 -3.33 -11.34 -0.71
N ASP A 406 -3.07 -11.06 0.55
CA ASP A 406 -4.11 -10.86 1.57
C ASP A 406 -4.63 -9.41 1.59
N THR A 407 -5.95 -9.28 1.73
CA THR A 407 -6.65 -8.02 1.99
C THR A 407 -7.20 -8.08 3.42
N LEU A 408 -6.42 -7.60 4.39
CA LEU A 408 -6.80 -7.61 5.81
C LEU A 408 -7.23 -6.20 6.23
N LEU A 409 -8.50 -6.01 6.55
CA LEU A 409 -9.02 -4.75 7.11
C LEU A 409 -9.28 -4.92 8.61
N GLY A 410 -8.67 -4.06 9.42
CA GLY A 410 -8.88 -4.00 10.86
C GLY A 410 -9.62 -2.73 11.27
N TYR A 411 -10.53 -2.88 12.23
CA TYR A 411 -11.25 -1.78 12.86
C TYR A 411 -11.21 -1.92 14.38
N ALA A 412 -11.08 -0.80 15.08
CA ALA A 412 -11.22 -0.70 16.53
C ALA A 412 -12.21 0.44 16.83
N ASN A 413 -13.34 0.13 17.46
CA ASN A 413 -14.44 1.07 17.73
C ASN A 413 -14.88 1.85 16.46
N SER A 414 -15.10 1.13 15.35
CA SER A 414 -15.32 1.64 13.97
C SER A 414 -14.19 2.47 13.33
N ILE A 415 -13.07 2.72 14.01
CA ILE A 415 -11.89 3.43 13.47
C ILE A 415 -10.99 2.45 12.71
N ARG A 416 -10.62 2.79 11.48
CA ARG A 416 -9.86 1.94 10.56
C ARG A 416 -8.37 1.94 10.89
N THR A 417 -7.85 0.80 11.35
CA THR A 417 -6.45 0.66 11.75
C THR A 417 -5.56 0.33 10.54
N SER A 418 -5.23 1.35 9.73
CA SER A 418 -4.49 1.20 8.46
C SER A 418 -3.10 0.57 8.59
N ASP A 419 -2.45 0.74 9.74
CA ASP A 419 -1.04 0.39 9.94
C ASP A 419 -0.89 -0.91 10.76
N GLY A 420 -2.01 -1.62 10.97
CA GLY A 420 -2.09 -2.90 11.69
C GLY A 420 -2.53 -2.74 13.14
N GLY A 421 -2.04 -3.62 14.02
CA GLY A 421 -2.34 -3.59 15.44
C GLY A 421 -2.50 -4.98 16.04
N THR A 422 -2.67 -5.01 17.35
CA THR A 422 -2.71 -6.24 18.15
C THR A 422 -3.82 -7.21 17.73
N HIS A 423 -5.02 -6.72 17.45
CA HIS A 423 -6.13 -7.48 16.86
C HIS A 423 -5.74 -8.19 15.55
N LEU A 424 -5.20 -7.45 14.57
CA LEU A 424 -4.81 -7.98 13.27
C LEU A 424 -3.65 -8.98 13.34
N ASP A 425 -2.70 -8.78 14.26
CA ASP A 425 -1.61 -9.73 14.47
C ASP A 425 -2.08 -11.01 15.20
N GLY A 426 -3.08 -10.90 16.08
CA GLY A 426 -3.79 -12.04 16.68
C GLY A 426 -4.51 -12.89 15.62
N LEU A 427 -5.23 -12.24 14.69
CA LEU A 427 -5.85 -12.91 13.52
C LEU A 427 -4.81 -13.67 12.70
N LYS A 428 -3.71 -13.02 12.29
CA LYS A 428 -2.65 -13.66 11.50
C LYS A 428 -2.05 -14.88 12.22
N GLN A 429 -1.78 -14.77 13.52
CA GLN A 429 -1.18 -15.85 14.31
C GLN A 429 -2.15 -17.00 14.55
N SER A 430 -3.39 -16.72 14.96
CA SER A 430 -4.35 -17.78 15.31
C SER A 430 -4.87 -18.52 14.08
N LEU A 431 -5.20 -17.82 12.98
CA LEU A 431 -5.60 -18.46 11.72
C LEU A 431 -4.52 -19.42 11.18
N THR A 432 -3.24 -19.03 11.29
CA THR A 432 -2.10 -19.88 10.92
C THR A 432 -2.04 -21.17 11.75
N ARG A 433 -2.45 -21.12 13.03
CA ARG A 433 -2.53 -22.31 13.91
C ARG A 433 -3.77 -23.15 13.60
N ALA A 434 -4.95 -22.52 13.49
CA ALA A 434 -6.24 -23.19 13.24
C ALA A 434 -6.21 -24.05 11.97
N VAL A 435 -5.80 -23.47 10.83
CA VAL A 435 -5.72 -24.17 9.55
C VAL A 435 -4.72 -25.33 9.58
N ASN A 436 -3.54 -25.14 10.20
CA ASN A 436 -2.55 -26.22 10.33
C ASN A 436 -3.03 -27.36 11.25
N THR A 437 -3.67 -27.04 12.37
CA THR A 437 -4.23 -28.04 13.30
C THR A 437 -5.35 -28.84 12.63
N GLN A 438 -6.32 -28.17 11.99
CA GLN A 438 -7.42 -28.85 11.33
C GLN A 438 -6.97 -29.62 10.09
N ALA A 439 -6.00 -29.13 9.31
CA ALA A 439 -5.41 -29.89 8.21
C ALA A 439 -4.72 -31.19 8.67
N ARG A 440 -4.11 -31.21 9.87
CA ARG A 440 -3.56 -32.44 10.48
C ARG A 440 -4.68 -33.37 10.98
N LYS A 441 -5.70 -32.84 11.66
CA LYS A 441 -6.87 -33.62 12.14
C LYS A 441 -7.64 -34.28 10.98
N ALA A 442 -7.84 -33.55 9.88
CA ALA A 442 -8.44 -34.02 8.63
C ALA A 442 -7.49 -34.87 7.76
N LYS A 443 -6.24 -35.11 8.19
CA LYS A 443 -5.20 -35.90 7.48
C LYS A 443 -4.81 -35.37 6.09
N LEU A 444 -5.11 -34.09 5.82
CA LEU A 444 -4.68 -33.36 4.61
C LEU A 444 -3.17 -33.05 4.67
N LEU A 445 -2.66 -32.79 5.88
CA LEU A 445 -1.23 -32.65 6.18
C LEU A 445 -0.78 -33.86 7.02
N LYS A 446 0.29 -34.55 6.61
CA LYS A 446 0.81 -35.72 7.36
C LYS A 446 1.63 -35.27 8.56
N GLU A 447 1.79 -36.15 9.54
CA GLU A 447 2.59 -35.85 10.74
C GLU A 447 4.02 -35.40 10.41
N ALA A 448 4.67 -36.08 9.46
CA ALA A 448 6.03 -35.78 9.01
C ALA A 448 6.16 -34.60 8.03
N ASP A 449 5.05 -34.07 7.49
CA ASP A 449 5.09 -32.90 6.60
C ASP A 449 5.27 -31.62 7.44
N ALA A 450 5.95 -30.61 6.90
CA ALA A 450 6.11 -29.31 7.56
C ALA A 450 4.76 -28.53 7.59
N ASN A 451 4.55 -27.73 8.63
CA ASN A 451 3.40 -26.82 8.70
C ASN A 451 3.43 -25.80 7.54
N LEU A 452 2.25 -25.39 7.09
CA LEU A 452 2.09 -24.33 6.12
C LEU A 452 2.47 -22.97 6.72
N GLY A 453 3.23 -22.17 5.98
CA GLY A 453 3.53 -20.78 6.31
C GLY A 453 2.26 -19.92 6.38
N GLY A 454 2.20 -18.98 7.32
CA GLY A 454 1.01 -18.15 7.52
C GLY A 454 0.73 -17.23 6.32
N GLU A 455 1.79 -16.77 5.67
CA GLU A 455 1.78 -16.05 4.40
C GLU A 455 1.16 -16.87 3.25
N HIS A 456 1.33 -18.19 3.24
CA HIS A 456 0.70 -19.08 2.25
C HIS A 456 -0.75 -19.40 2.59
N ILE A 457 -1.08 -19.50 3.88
CA ILE A 457 -2.47 -19.68 4.35
C ILE A 457 -3.33 -18.46 4.01
N ARG A 458 -2.78 -17.25 4.09
CA ARG A 458 -3.51 -16.01 3.77
C ARG A 458 -3.49 -15.63 2.29
N GLU A 459 -2.85 -16.41 1.40
CA GLU A 459 -2.80 -16.07 -0.03
C GLU A 459 -4.22 -16.03 -0.63
N GLY A 460 -4.66 -14.84 -1.03
CA GLY A 460 -6.01 -14.59 -1.56
C GLY A 460 -7.13 -14.55 -0.53
N LEU A 461 -6.81 -14.38 0.75
CA LEU A 461 -7.77 -14.09 1.82
C LEU A 461 -8.21 -12.61 1.78
N SER A 462 -9.51 -12.36 1.67
CA SER A 462 -10.13 -11.10 2.09
C SER A 462 -10.73 -11.30 3.48
N ALA A 463 -10.33 -10.44 4.42
CA ALA A 463 -10.73 -10.49 5.82
C ALA A 463 -11.10 -9.10 6.34
N VAL A 464 -12.21 -9.02 7.07
CA VAL A 464 -12.55 -7.86 7.90
C VAL A 464 -12.66 -8.31 9.35
N ILE A 465 -12.01 -7.59 10.27
CA ILE A 465 -12.14 -7.80 11.71
C ILE A 465 -12.40 -6.46 12.40
N ALA A 466 -13.43 -6.42 13.23
CA ALA A 466 -13.77 -5.31 14.10
C ALA A 466 -13.64 -5.74 15.56
N VAL A 467 -13.04 -4.88 16.38
CA VAL A 467 -13.02 -5.02 17.83
C VAL A 467 -13.65 -3.81 18.49
N TRP A 468 -14.42 -4.03 19.55
CA TRP A 468 -14.96 -2.99 20.41
C TRP A 468 -14.29 -3.14 21.77
N VAL A 469 -13.50 -2.13 22.13
CA VAL A 469 -12.60 -2.11 23.29
C VAL A 469 -13.00 -0.92 24.17
N PRO A 470 -13.25 -1.12 25.49
CA PRO A 470 -13.64 -0.03 26.39
C PRO A 470 -12.54 1.04 26.57
N GLN A 471 -11.27 0.64 26.59
CA GLN A 471 -10.11 1.53 26.74
C GLN A 471 -9.06 1.25 25.63
N PRO A 472 -9.29 1.73 24.39
CA PRO A 472 -8.39 1.48 23.28
C PRO A 472 -7.18 2.43 23.31
N GLU A 473 -5.98 1.85 23.38
CA GLU A 473 -4.71 2.55 23.23
C GLU A 473 -4.26 2.49 21.76
N PHE A 474 -3.95 3.65 21.18
CA PHE A 474 -3.47 3.74 19.79
C PHE A 474 -2.02 4.26 19.72
N GLU A 475 -1.27 3.78 18.73
CA GLU A 475 0.08 4.28 18.42
C GLU A 475 -0.01 5.68 17.76
N GLY A 476 -0.20 6.71 18.60
CA GLY A 476 -0.20 8.12 18.19
C GLY A 476 -1.56 8.69 17.76
N GLN A 477 -1.60 10.02 17.62
CA GLN A 477 -2.83 10.82 17.44
C GLN A 477 -3.71 10.39 16.25
N THR A 478 -3.11 9.84 15.19
CA THR A 478 -3.82 9.44 13.97
C THR A 478 -4.61 8.13 14.10
N LYS A 479 -4.56 7.45 15.25
CA LYS A 479 -5.33 6.22 15.56
C LYS A 479 -5.16 5.08 14.53
N THR A 480 -4.04 5.05 13.79
CA THR A 480 -3.87 4.13 12.66
C THR A 480 -3.48 2.71 13.07
N ARG A 481 -3.12 2.48 14.34
CA ARG A 481 -2.69 1.18 14.87
C ARG A 481 -3.05 1.00 16.33
N LEU A 482 -3.64 -0.15 16.66
CA LEU A 482 -4.08 -0.53 18.02
C LEU A 482 -2.92 -1.18 18.80
N GLY A 483 -2.66 -0.68 20.02
CA GLY A 483 -1.55 -1.10 20.89
C GLY A 483 -1.91 -2.13 21.96
N ASN A 484 -3.18 -2.21 22.38
CA ASN A 484 -3.70 -3.07 23.45
C ASN A 484 -3.21 -4.54 23.40
N PRO A 485 -2.27 -4.98 24.26
CA PRO A 485 -1.70 -6.33 24.18
C PRO A 485 -2.68 -7.45 24.58
N GLU A 486 -3.66 -7.16 25.42
CA GLU A 486 -4.74 -8.07 25.84
C GLU A 486 -5.71 -8.40 24.70
N VAL A 487 -6.07 -7.42 23.88
CA VAL A 487 -6.93 -7.61 22.69
C VAL A 487 -6.35 -8.66 21.74
N ARG A 488 -5.01 -8.78 21.65
CA ARG A 488 -4.38 -9.85 20.87
C ARG A 488 -4.77 -11.23 21.39
N LYS A 489 -4.79 -11.45 22.72
CA LYS A 489 -5.11 -12.75 23.32
C LYS A 489 -6.58 -13.10 23.12
N VAL A 490 -7.47 -12.12 23.31
CA VAL A 490 -8.91 -12.27 23.04
C VAL A 490 -9.14 -12.69 21.59
N VAL A 491 -8.58 -11.95 20.63
CA VAL A 491 -8.69 -12.27 19.20
C VAL A 491 -8.02 -13.61 18.85
N GLU A 492 -6.86 -13.94 19.43
CA GLU A 492 -6.24 -15.26 19.25
C GLU A 492 -7.16 -16.40 19.72
N SER A 493 -7.87 -16.22 20.84
CA SER A 493 -8.79 -17.20 21.41
C SER A 493 -10.06 -17.38 20.57
N VAL A 494 -10.77 -16.29 20.27
CA VAL A 494 -12.05 -16.31 19.53
C VAL A 494 -11.88 -16.97 18.15
N ILE A 495 -10.80 -16.65 17.45
CA ILE A 495 -10.47 -17.27 16.15
C ILE A 495 -9.99 -18.72 16.33
N GLY A 496 -9.24 -18.98 17.40
CA GLY A 496 -8.74 -20.32 17.73
C GLY A 496 -9.88 -21.31 18.02
N GLU A 497 -11.02 -20.82 18.49
CA GLU A 497 -12.26 -21.57 18.73
C GLU A 497 -13.16 -21.56 17.47
N GLN A 498 -13.83 -20.44 17.17
CA GLN A 498 -14.92 -20.41 16.18
C GLN A 498 -14.47 -20.71 14.74
N VAL A 499 -13.26 -20.28 14.33
CA VAL A 499 -12.76 -20.61 12.97
C VAL A 499 -12.24 -22.05 12.92
N SER A 500 -11.69 -22.59 14.00
CA SER A 500 -11.34 -24.02 14.08
C SER A 500 -12.59 -24.91 14.03
N GLU A 501 -13.66 -24.53 14.72
CA GLU A 501 -14.96 -25.22 14.71
C GLU A 501 -15.58 -25.19 13.31
N HIS A 502 -15.65 -24.01 12.67
CA HIS A 502 -16.17 -23.88 11.32
C HIS A 502 -15.39 -24.75 10.30
N LEU A 503 -14.05 -24.76 10.38
CA LEU A 503 -13.21 -25.60 9.51
C LEU A 503 -13.36 -27.11 9.77
N GLU A 504 -13.90 -27.51 10.92
CA GLU A 504 -14.21 -28.91 11.25
C GLU A 504 -15.59 -29.34 10.71
N PHE A 505 -16.60 -28.48 10.85
CA PHE A 505 -17.94 -28.73 10.29
C PHE A 505 -17.98 -28.64 8.76
N TYR A 506 -17.13 -27.82 8.14
CA TYR A 506 -17.08 -27.62 6.69
C TYR A 506 -15.76 -28.13 6.06
N PRO A 507 -15.53 -29.46 5.99
CA PRO A 507 -14.28 -30.04 5.49
C PRO A 507 -14.00 -29.71 4.01
N ASN A 508 -15.02 -29.40 3.21
CA ASN A 508 -14.84 -28.91 1.84
C ASN A 508 -14.17 -27.53 1.81
N THR A 509 -14.57 -26.62 2.71
CA THR A 509 -13.97 -25.29 2.88
C THR A 509 -12.51 -25.40 3.30
N LEU A 510 -12.22 -26.24 4.31
CA LEU A 510 -10.85 -26.56 4.74
C LEU A 510 -10.03 -27.15 3.58
N GLY A 511 -10.60 -28.06 2.79
CA GLY A 511 -9.96 -28.67 1.62
C GLY A 511 -9.58 -27.65 0.54
N SER A 512 -10.48 -26.70 0.22
CA SER A 512 -10.22 -25.61 -0.73
C SER A 512 -9.11 -24.67 -0.24
N ILE A 513 -9.17 -24.21 1.02
CA ILE A 513 -8.19 -23.30 1.62
C ILE A 513 -6.81 -23.99 1.69
N PHE A 514 -6.76 -25.23 2.21
CA PHE A 514 -5.53 -26.02 2.25
C PHE A 514 -4.97 -26.31 0.85
N GLY A 515 -5.84 -26.58 -0.13
CA GLY A 515 -5.48 -26.80 -1.52
C GLY A 515 -4.74 -25.60 -2.13
N LYS A 516 -5.26 -24.38 -1.92
CA LYS A 516 -4.60 -23.14 -2.35
C LYS A 516 -3.30 -22.88 -1.58
N ALA A 517 -3.34 -22.90 -0.26
CA ALA A 517 -2.16 -22.64 0.58
C ALA A 517 -1.01 -23.65 0.33
N SER A 518 -1.33 -24.91 0.02
CA SER A 518 -0.35 -25.92 -0.36
C SER A 518 0.26 -25.67 -1.74
N GLN A 519 -0.49 -25.09 -2.69
CA GLN A 519 0.06 -24.65 -3.99
C GLN A 519 0.97 -23.43 -3.83
N ALA A 520 0.54 -22.44 -3.05
CA ALA A 520 1.33 -21.26 -2.67
C ALA A 520 2.69 -21.64 -2.09
N GLN A 521 2.72 -22.52 -1.07
CA GLN A 521 3.98 -23.00 -0.50
C GLN A 521 4.85 -23.75 -1.51
N LYS A 522 4.26 -24.63 -2.34
CA LYS A 522 5.03 -25.37 -3.36
C LYS A 522 5.67 -24.43 -4.39
N ALA A 523 4.98 -23.35 -4.77
CA ALA A 523 5.52 -22.31 -5.64
C ALA A 523 6.65 -21.52 -4.94
N ALA A 524 6.46 -21.10 -3.68
CA ALA A 524 7.47 -20.38 -2.90
C ALA A 524 8.72 -21.23 -2.61
N GLU A 525 8.56 -22.51 -2.28
CA GLU A 525 9.70 -23.43 -2.13
C GLU A 525 10.40 -23.68 -3.47
N ALA A 526 9.67 -23.82 -4.57
CA ALA A 526 10.27 -23.96 -5.89
C ALA A 526 11.07 -22.70 -6.28
N ALA A 527 10.53 -21.50 -5.98
CA ALA A 527 11.22 -20.23 -6.17
C ALA A 527 12.48 -20.15 -5.31
N LYS A 528 12.40 -20.49 -4.02
CA LYS A 528 13.55 -20.52 -3.10
C LYS A 528 14.64 -21.50 -3.55
N ARG A 529 14.27 -22.72 -3.95
CA ARG A 529 15.19 -23.72 -4.52
C ARG A 529 15.82 -23.21 -5.82
N ALA A 530 15.07 -22.50 -6.66
CA ALA A 530 15.58 -21.92 -7.90
C ALA A 530 16.56 -20.76 -7.64
N ARG A 531 16.22 -19.80 -6.76
CA ARG A 531 17.13 -18.74 -6.31
C ARG A 531 18.42 -19.32 -5.73
N GLU A 532 18.33 -20.32 -4.86
CA GLU A 532 19.52 -20.94 -4.26
C GLU A 532 20.37 -21.69 -5.30
N LEU A 533 19.75 -22.40 -6.25
CA LEU A 533 20.46 -23.06 -7.35
C LEU A 533 21.16 -22.06 -8.28
N VAL A 534 20.56 -20.89 -8.53
CA VAL A 534 21.22 -19.77 -9.22
C VAL A 534 22.36 -19.21 -8.37
N ARG A 535 22.18 -18.99 -7.06
CA ARG A 535 23.22 -18.48 -6.16
C ARG A 535 24.43 -19.41 -6.07
N ARG A 536 24.20 -20.72 -5.91
CA ARG A 536 25.25 -21.76 -5.94
C ARG A 536 25.99 -21.80 -7.28
N LYS A 537 25.27 -21.65 -8.41
CA LYS A 537 25.89 -21.53 -9.74
C LYS A 537 26.72 -20.26 -9.90
N SER A 538 26.24 -19.12 -9.38
CA SER A 538 26.94 -17.83 -9.43
C SER A 538 28.27 -17.89 -8.67
N VAL A 539 28.28 -18.40 -7.43
CA VAL A 539 29.51 -18.58 -6.63
C VAL A 539 30.52 -19.52 -7.32
N LEU A 540 30.04 -20.56 -8.03
CA LEU A 540 30.89 -21.49 -8.79
C LEU A 540 31.26 -21.00 -10.21
N ARG A 541 30.73 -19.86 -10.66
CA ARG A 541 30.92 -19.31 -12.01
C ARG A 541 31.02 -17.79 -12.02
N SER A 542 31.69 -17.20 -11.02
CA SER A 542 31.79 -15.76 -10.76
C SER A 542 32.52 -14.93 -11.84
N GLY A 543 32.75 -15.49 -13.03
CA GLY A 543 33.22 -14.80 -14.23
C GLY A 543 32.73 -15.40 -15.56
N SER A 544 31.80 -16.37 -15.58
CA SER A 544 31.30 -16.93 -16.84
C SER A 544 30.09 -16.14 -17.36
N LEU A 545 30.35 -15.12 -18.17
CA LEU A 545 29.32 -14.38 -18.90
C LEU A 545 28.51 -15.33 -19.82
N PRO A 546 27.24 -14.98 -20.18
CA PRO A 546 26.43 -15.82 -21.05
C PRO A 546 27.09 -15.97 -22.43
N GLY A 547 27.19 -17.20 -22.97
CA GLY A 547 27.87 -17.45 -24.25
C GLY A 547 27.24 -16.80 -25.49
N LYS A 548 26.05 -16.20 -25.37
CA LYS A 548 25.42 -15.33 -26.39
C LYS A 548 25.88 -13.88 -26.31
N LEU A 549 26.26 -13.40 -25.11
CA LEU A 549 26.66 -12.03 -24.88
C LEU A 549 27.94 -11.73 -25.66
N SER A 550 27.87 -10.77 -26.55
CA SER A 550 29.06 -10.14 -27.11
C SER A 550 29.37 -8.94 -26.23
N ASP A 551 30.37 -9.04 -25.37
CA ASP A 551 30.68 -7.99 -24.40
C ASP A 551 31.42 -6.79 -25.04
N CYS A 552 31.59 -5.70 -24.28
CA CYS A 552 32.49 -4.59 -24.61
C CYS A 552 33.86 -4.76 -23.94
N SER A 553 34.85 -3.95 -24.32
CA SER A 553 36.20 -3.99 -23.70
C SER A 553 36.41 -3.03 -22.54
N SER A 554 35.58 -1.99 -22.39
CA SER A 554 35.57 -1.12 -21.21
C SER A 554 34.94 -1.85 -20.02
N SER A 555 35.49 -1.62 -18.83
CA SER A 555 34.97 -2.09 -17.54
C SER A 555 34.34 -0.98 -16.70
N ASP A 556 34.22 0.23 -17.24
CA ASP A 556 33.54 1.36 -16.58
C ASP A 556 32.01 1.27 -16.82
N PRO A 557 31.18 1.15 -15.77
CA PRO A 557 29.74 1.10 -15.92
C PRO A 557 29.12 2.37 -16.51
N GLU A 558 29.69 3.57 -16.29
CA GLU A 558 29.06 4.83 -16.69
C GLU A 558 29.11 5.08 -18.20
N SER A 559 30.25 4.79 -18.83
CA SER A 559 30.41 4.89 -20.30
C SER A 559 29.81 3.73 -21.08
N THR A 560 29.55 2.58 -20.45
CA THR A 560 29.14 1.35 -21.14
C THR A 560 27.62 1.17 -21.26
N GLU A 561 27.22 0.49 -22.32
CA GLU A 561 25.83 0.26 -22.68
C GLU A 561 25.62 -1.11 -23.31
N ILE A 562 24.41 -1.65 -23.18
CA ILE A 562 24.03 -2.96 -23.72
C ILE A 562 22.78 -2.87 -24.57
N PHE A 563 22.87 -3.41 -25.78
CA PHE A 563 21.72 -3.60 -26.66
C PHE A 563 21.12 -4.99 -26.43
N LEU A 564 19.85 -5.02 -26.01
CA LEU A 564 19.01 -6.22 -25.95
C LEU A 564 18.33 -6.35 -27.31
N VAL A 565 18.77 -7.33 -28.12
CA VAL A 565 18.43 -7.39 -29.55
C VAL A 565 17.53 -8.57 -29.88
N GLU A 566 16.57 -8.34 -30.76
CA GLU A 566 15.65 -9.34 -31.27
C GLU A 566 16.35 -10.33 -32.23
N GLY A 567 16.50 -11.58 -31.78
CA GLY A 567 17.05 -12.67 -32.57
C GLY A 567 18.56 -12.60 -32.85
N ASP A 568 19.07 -13.70 -33.40
CA ASP A 568 20.49 -13.82 -33.79
C ASP A 568 20.83 -12.99 -35.05
N SER A 569 19.82 -12.66 -35.89
CA SER A 569 20.02 -11.96 -37.17
C SER A 569 20.39 -10.49 -36.96
N ALA A 570 19.48 -9.70 -36.37
CA ALA A 570 19.76 -8.32 -35.98
C ALA A 570 20.89 -8.25 -34.95
N GLY A 571 21.00 -9.24 -34.04
CA GLY A 571 22.15 -9.38 -33.15
C GLY A 571 23.48 -9.55 -33.88
N GLY A 572 23.49 -10.20 -35.04
CA GLY A 572 24.63 -10.34 -35.94
C GLY A 572 25.04 -9.02 -36.59
N SER A 573 24.09 -8.25 -37.11
CA SER A 573 24.36 -6.90 -37.66
C SER A 573 24.83 -5.93 -36.57
N ALA A 574 24.17 -5.92 -35.41
CA ALA A 574 24.56 -5.09 -34.26
C ALA A 574 25.96 -5.44 -33.73
N LYS A 575 26.30 -6.73 -33.63
CA LYS A 575 27.64 -7.20 -33.22
C LYS A 575 28.76 -6.72 -34.16
N GLN A 576 28.44 -6.55 -35.44
CA GLN A 576 29.38 -6.09 -36.47
C GLN A 576 29.51 -4.55 -36.49
N GLY A 577 28.39 -3.81 -36.43
CA GLY A 577 28.37 -2.36 -36.58
C GLY A 577 28.70 -1.56 -35.32
N ARG A 578 28.55 -2.15 -34.13
CA ARG A 578 28.80 -1.48 -32.83
C ARG A 578 30.26 -1.05 -32.62
N ASP A 579 30.43 -0.04 -31.77
CA ASP A 579 31.73 0.22 -31.15
C ASP A 579 31.98 -0.75 -29.99
N ARG A 580 32.88 -1.72 -30.23
CA ARG A 580 33.26 -2.77 -29.28
C ARG A 580 33.92 -2.23 -28.00
N ARG A 581 34.34 -0.96 -27.95
CA ARG A 581 34.94 -0.35 -26.77
C ARG A 581 33.95 -0.25 -25.62
N PHE A 582 32.71 0.17 -25.88
CA PHE A 582 31.72 0.45 -24.83
C PHE A 582 30.33 -0.17 -25.06
N GLN A 583 30.05 -0.74 -26.23
CA GLN A 583 28.73 -1.30 -26.57
C GLN A 583 28.73 -2.83 -26.49
N ALA A 584 27.98 -3.39 -25.55
CA ALA A 584 27.65 -4.82 -25.47
C ALA A 584 26.38 -5.15 -26.30
N VAL A 585 26.25 -6.41 -26.75
CA VAL A 585 25.09 -6.90 -27.52
C VAL A 585 24.68 -8.27 -26.99
N LEU A 586 23.42 -8.41 -26.60
CA LEU A 586 22.80 -9.66 -26.16
C LEU A 586 21.61 -10.01 -27.07
N PRO A 587 21.76 -10.97 -28.00
CA PRO A 587 20.65 -11.46 -28.81
C PRO A 587 19.74 -12.37 -27.98
N LEU A 588 18.43 -12.13 -28.07
CA LEU A 588 17.38 -12.86 -27.37
C LEU A 588 16.61 -13.72 -28.38
N ARG A 589 16.44 -15.02 -28.11
CA ARG A 589 15.83 -15.96 -29.05
C ARG A 589 14.35 -16.21 -28.76
N GLY A 590 13.50 -15.74 -29.66
CA GLY A 590 12.05 -15.93 -29.60
C GLY A 590 11.36 -15.07 -28.54
N LYS A 591 10.05 -15.27 -28.38
CA LYS A 591 9.23 -14.47 -27.47
C LYS A 591 9.56 -14.82 -26.02
N ILE A 592 9.87 -13.80 -25.23
CA ILE A 592 10.32 -13.92 -23.83
C ILE A 592 9.18 -14.46 -22.96
N LEU A 593 9.53 -15.20 -21.90
CA LEU A 593 8.56 -15.68 -20.93
C LEU A 593 7.84 -14.50 -20.24
N ASN A 594 6.53 -14.40 -20.40
CA ASN A 594 5.71 -13.43 -19.66
C ASN A 594 5.75 -13.78 -18.15
N VAL A 595 6.48 -12.98 -17.38
CA VAL A 595 6.66 -13.16 -15.93
C VAL A 595 5.45 -12.75 -15.08
N GLU A 596 4.43 -12.12 -15.67
CA GLU A 596 3.17 -11.82 -14.99
C GLU A 596 2.27 -13.07 -14.84
N ARG A 597 2.49 -14.08 -15.70
CA ARG A 597 1.68 -15.31 -15.82
C ARG A 597 2.38 -16.57 -15.30
N LYS A 598 3.55 -16.40 -14.67
CA LYS A 598 4.47 -17.51 -14.35
C LYS A 598 5.13 -17.32 -13.00
N ASP A 599 5.27 -18.43 -12.29
CA ASP A 599 5.96 -18.50 -11.02
C ASP A 599 7.45 -18.14 -11.17
N GLU A 600 8.03 -17.65 -10.09
CA GLU A 600 9.43 -17.21 -10.07
C GLU A 600 10.41 -18.38 -10.35
N ALA A 601 10.04 -19.63 -10.06
CA ALA A 601 10.88 -20.79 -10.40
C ALA A 601 10.91 -21.06 -11.91
N SER A 602 9.82 -20.79 -12.64
CA SER A 602 9.81 -20.82 -14.12
C SER A 602 10.65 -19.70 -14.72
N MET A 603 10.65 -18.51 -14.11
CA MET A 603 11.49 -17.37 -14.52
C MET A 603 12.99 -17.73 -14.45
N TYR A 604 13.49 -18.32 -13.35
CA TYR A 604 14.90 -18.74 -13.26
C TYR A 604 15.27 -19.97 -14.11
N LYS A 605 14.30 -20.79 -14.52
CA LYS A 605 14.53 -21.89 -15.46
C LYS A 605 14.70 -21.40 -16.91
N ASN A 606 14.22 -20.20 -17.24
CA ASN A 606 14.32 -19.64 -18.59
C ASN A 606 15.75 -19.17 -18.90
N THR A 607 16.32 -19.63 -20.02
CA THR A 607 17.71 -19.33 -20.40
C THR A 607 17.95 -17.87 -20.75
N GLU A 608 16.96 -17.21 -21.37
CA GLU A 608 17.10 -15.83 -21.84
C GLU A 608 17.04 -14.86 -20.65
N ILE A 609 16.09 -15.06 -19.74
CA ILE A 609 16.01 -14.28 -18.49
C ILE A 609 17.24 -14.53 -17.60
N SER A 610 17.66 -15.79 -17.44
CA SER A 610 18.87 -16.10 -16.67
C SER A 610 20.12 -15.46 -17.28
N SER A 611 20.23 -15.45 -18.63
CA SER A 611 21.31 -14.76 -19.35
C SER A 611 21.26 -13.25 -19.16
N MET A 612 20.08 -12.64 -19.26
CA MET A 612 19.90 -11.20 -19.10
C MET A 612 20.23 -10.73 -17.67
N VAL A 613 19.74 -11.41 -16.64
CA VAL A 613 20.09 -11.13 -15.23
C VAL A 613 21.60 -11.22 -15.00
N THR A 614 22.26 -12.23 -15.57
CA THR A 614 23.72 -12.44 -15.45
C THR A 614 24.54 -11.43 -16.25
N ALA A 615 24.09 -11.05 -17.45
CA ALA A 615 24.78 -10.07 -18.29
C ALA A 615 24.74 -8.66 -17.68
N LEU A 616 23.57 -8.26 -17.17
CA LEU A 616 23.32 -6.96 -16.57
C LEU A 616 23.89 -6.81 -15.15
N GLY A 617 23.89 -7.89 -14.36
CA GLY A 617 24.30 -7.85 -12.94
C GLY A 617 23.17 -7.51 -11.96
N LEU A 618 21.91 -7.83 -12.28
CA LEU A 618 20.73 -7.40 -11.49
C LEU A 618 20.56 -8.07 -10.11
N GLY A 619 21.51 -8.88 -9.65
CA GLY A 619 21.40 -9.66 -8.40
C GLY A 619 20.31 -10.74 -8.44
N LEU A 620 19.80 -11.14 -7.27
CA LEU A 620 18.64 -12.03 -7.12
C LEU A 620 17.40 -11.22 -6.77
N LYS A 621 16.24 -11.62 -7.31
CA LYS A 621 14.97 -10.92 -7.04
C LYS A 621 14.61 -10.98 -5.55
N GLY A 622 14.41 -9.82 -4.94
CA GLY A 622 14.09 -9.66 -3.53
C GLY A 622 15.28 -9.53 -2.58
N GLU A 623 16.52 -9.57 -3.09
CA GLU A 623 17.67 -8.96 -2.40
C GLU A 623 17.70 -7.45 -2.73
N PRO A 624 18.24 -6.58 -1.85
CA PRO A 624 18.32 -5.14 -2.13
C PRO A 624 19.19 -4.87 -3.36
N PHE A 625 18.80 -3.87 -4.17
CA PHE A 625 19.53 -3.53 -5.39
C PHE A 625 20.87 -2.87 -5.06
N ASP A 626 21.98 -3.57 -5.35
CA ASP A 626 23.32 -3.01 -5.34
C ASP A 626 23.67 -2.51 -6.74
N GLU A 627 23.62 -1.20 -6.91
CA GLU A 627 23.97 -0.50 -8.15
C GLU A 627 25.42 -0.74 -8.58
N SER A 628 26.34 -1.04 -7.65
CA SER A 628 27.74 -1.32 -7.97
C SER A 628 27.96 -2.66 -8.69
N GLN A 629 26.97 -3.55 -8.70
CA GLN A 629 26.99 -4.79 -9.48
C GLN A 629 26.49 -4.60 -10.93
N LEU A 630 25.88 -3.45 -11.25
CA LEU A 630 25.31 -3.18 -12.57
C LEU A 630 26.43 -2.96 -13.60
N ARG A 631 26.51 -3.83 -14.61
CA ARG A 631 27.63 -3.85 -15.56
C ARG A 631 27.56 -2.80 -16.66
N TYR A 632 26.39 -2.18 -16.87
CA TYR A 632 26.14 -1.19 -17.93
C TYR A 632 25.15 -0.15 -17.43
N SER A 633 25.48 1.15 -17.51
CA SER A 633 24.58 2.23 -17.07
C SER A 633 23.40 2.44 -18.02
N LYS A 634 23.50 2.05 -19.30
CA LYS A 634 22.41 2.16 -20.28
C LYS A 634 21.99 0.80 -20.83
N ILE A 635 20.72 0.47 -20.64
CA ILE A 635 20.08 -0.75 -21.15
C ILE A 635 19.18 -0.33 -22.31
N VAL A 636 19.57 -0.64 -23.54
CA VAL A 636 18.88 -0.24 -24.76
C VAL A 636 18.11 -1.44 -25.35
N ILE A 637 16.79 -1.32 -25.46
CA ILE A 637 15.95 -2.29 -26.15
C ILE A 637 15.97 -1.98 -27.64
N LEU A 638 16.36 -2.97 -28.46
CA LEU A 638 16.49 -2.87 -29.91
C LEU A 638 15.70 -4.03 -30.55
N THR A 639 14.40 -3.78 -30.75
CA THR A 639 13.43 -4.68 -31.40
C THR A 639 13.09 -4.20 -32.79
N ASP A 640 12.54 -5.07 -33.63
CA ASP A 640 12.05 -4.67 -34.95
C ASP A 640 10.83 -3.72 -34.84
N ALA A 641 10.58 -2.99 -35.93
CA ALA A 641 9.53 -1.97 -36.03
C ALA A 641 8.20 -2.59 -36.50
N ASP A 642 7.82 -3.72 -35.91
CA ASP A 642 6.62 -4.47 -36.28
C ASP A 642 5.80 -4.92 -35.04
N VAL A 643 4.77 -5.72 -35.27
CA VAL A 643 3.86 -6.22 -34.22
C VAL A 643 4.53 -7.18 -33.23
N ASP A 644 5.55 -7.95 -33.66
CA ASP A 644 6.22 -8.92 -32.81
C ASP A 644 7.37 -8.29 -32.02
N GLY A 645 8.10 -7.34 -32.61
CA GLY A 645 9.03 -6.47 -31.90
C GLY A 645 8.34 -5.59 -30.87
N ALA A 646 7.13 -5.08 -31.16
CA ALA A 646 6.28 -4.41 -30.17
C ALA A 646 5.87 -5.32 -29.00
N HIS A 647 5.55 -6.59 -29.28
CA HIS A 647 5.23 -7.59 -28.26
C HIS A 647 6.47 -7.97 -27.42
N ILE A 648 7.63 -8.19 -28.03
CA ILE A 648 8.89 -8.49 -27.32
C ILE A 648 9.35 -7.29 -26.49
N ARG A 649 9.22 -6.06 -26.99
CA ARG A 649 9.42 -4.83 -26.23
C ARG A 649 8.52 -4.77 -24.99
N THR A 650 7.23 -5.08 -25.14
CA THR A 650 6.27 -5.13 -24.02
C THR A 650 6.66 -6.19 -22.98
N LEU A 651 7.11 -7.38 -23.42
CA LEU A 651 7.60 -8.45 -22.54
C LEU A 651 8.88 -8.06 -21.79
N LEU A 652 9.83 -7.38 -22.47
CA LEU A 652 11.07 -6.85 -21.86
C LEU A 652 10.77 -5.80 -20.79
N LEU A 653 9.88 -4.85 -21.09
CA LEU A 653 9.50 -3.80 -20.14
C LEU A 653 8.78 -4.38 -18.92
N THR A 654 7.87 -5.34 -19.14
CA THR A 654 7.22 -6.09 -18.07
C THR A 654 8.24 -6.83 -17.21
N PHE A 655 9.21 -7.54 -17.82
CA PHE A 655 10.27 -8.22 -17.09
C PHE A 655 11.10 -7.24 -16.24
N LEU A 656 11.65 -6.18 -16.85
CA LEU A 656 12.52 -5.24 -16.14
C LEU A 656 11.76 -4.55 -14.99
N PHE A 657 10.52 -4.11 -15.22
CA PHE A 657 9.69 -3.47 -14.19
C PHE A 657 9.33 -4.42 -13.04
N ARG A 658 9.03 -5.69 -13.35
CA ARG A 658 8.72 -6.74 -12.36
C ARG A 658 9.95 -7.35 -11.68
N TYR A 659 11.16 -7.16 -12.21
CA TYR A 659 12.40 -7.67 -11.62
C TYR A 659 13.14 -6.60 -10.82
N GLN A 660 13.32 -5.40 -11.38
CA GLN A 660 14.07 -4.31 -10.76
C GLN A 660 13.54 -2.91 -11.17
N ARG A 661 12.54 -2.40 -10.44
CA ARG A 661 11.90 -1.10 -10.71
C ARG A 661 12.90 0.07 -10.67
N ALA A 662 13.94 -0.02 -9.85
CA ALA A 662 14.99 0.99 -9.71
C ALA A 662 15.67 1.38 -11.04
N LEU A 663 15.72 0.46 -12.02
CA LEU A 663 16.26 0.76 -13.36
C LEU A 663 15.49 1.86 -14.10
N PHE A 664 14.18 2.01 -13.84
CA PHE A 664 13.35 3.06 -14.44
C PHE A 664 13.35 4.35 -13.62
N GLU A 665 13.47 4.24 -12.29
CA GLU A 665 13.59 5.39 -11.38
C GLU A 665 14.92 6.13 -11.60
N GLN A 666 16.00 5.37 -11.83
CA GLN A 666 17.28 5.89 -12.30
C GLN A 666 17.28 6.23 -13.80
N GLY A 667 16.21 5.87 -14.53
CA GLY A 667 16.03 6.09 -15.97
C GLY A 667 17.16 5.51 -16.83
N LYS A 668 17.61 4.29 -16.50
CA LYS A 668 18.67 3.55 -17.20
C LYS A 668 18.16 2.70 -18.37
N VAL A 669 16.84 2.60 -18.53
CA VAL A 669 16.18 1.84 -19.60
C VAL A 669 15.82 2.78 -20.77
N TYR A 670 16.19 2.37 -21.97
CA TYR A 670 15.98 3.10 -23.22
C TYR A 670 15.38 2.17 -24.29
N VAL A 671 14.68 2.73 -25.27
CA VAL A 671 14.27 2.06 -26.50
C VAL A 671 14.95 2.76 -27.67
N ALA A 672 15.62 2.01 -28.53
CA ALA A 672 16.19 2.53 -29.77
C ALA A 672 15.11 2.81 -30.81
N VAL A 673 15.27 3.88 -31.58
CA VAL A 673 14.37 4.22 -32.70
C VAL A 673 15.15 4.07 -34.01
N PRO A 674 15.03 2.93 -34.73
CA PRO A 674 15.57 2.81 -36.07
C PRO A 674 14.75 3.63 -37.08
N PRO A 675 15.32 4.00 -38.24
CA PRO A 675 14.57 4.65 -39.31
C PRO A 675 13.64 3.65 -40.01
N LEU A 676 12.46 4.10 -40.41
CA LEU A 676 11.51 3.30 -41.20
C LEU A 676 11.89 3.30 -42.69
N TYR A 677 12.43 4.42 -43.17
CA TYR A 677 12.69 4.64 -44.59
C TYR A 677 14.13 5.08 -44.88
N LYS A 678 14.64 4.63 -46.02
CA LYS A 678 15.88 5.08 -46.66
C LYS A 678 15.55 5.60 -48.06
N VAL A 679 15.95 6.83 -48.36
CA VAL A 679 15.76 7.50 -49.65
C VAL A 679 17.12 7.74 -50.31
N GLU A 680 17.27 7.26 -51.54
CA GLU A 680 18.44 7.49 -52.39
C GLU A 680 18.03 8.33 -53.60
N SER A 681 18.68 9.47 -53.80
CA SER A 681 18.39 10.42 -54.89
C SER A 681 19.48 10.40 -55.96
N GLY A 682 19.13 9.95 -57.16
CA GLY A 682 20.01 9.86 -58.31
C GLY A 682 20.02 11.13 -59.15
N ARG A 683 21.08 11.94 -59.01
CA ARG A 683 21.52 12.87 -60.07
C ARG A 683 22.74 12.28 -60.76
N ALA A 684 22.69 12.19 -62.09
CA ALA A 684 23.84 11.74 -62.88
C ALA A 684 25.08 12.58 -62.56
N GLY A 685 26.15 11.94 -62.09
CA GLY A 685 27.43 12.59 -61.77
C GLY A 685 27.61 13.10 -60.33
N LYS A 686 26.70 12.82 -59.38
CA LYS A 686 26.96 13.08 -57.94
C LYS A 686 26.52 11.91 -57.05
N ASN A 687 27.44 11.43 -56.23
CA ASN A 687 27.14 10.53 -55.11
C ASN A 687 26.49 11.35 -53.98
N ASN A 688 25.16 11.38 -53.95
CA ASN A 688 24.43 11.85 -52.76
C ASN A 688 24.47 10.77 -51.67
N ALA A 689 24.58 11.16 -50.40
CA ALA A 689 24.41 10.24 -49.29
C ALA A 689 22.93 9.80 -49.17
N PRO A 690 22.64 8.55 -48.74
CA PRO A 690 21.28 8.13 -48.46
C PRO A 690 20.70 8.91 -47.27
N THR A 691 19.47 9.38 -47.41
CA THR A 691 18.73 10.06 -46.33
C THR A 691 17.85 9.04 -45.60
N TYR A 692 17.83 9.08 -44.28
CA TYR A 692 17.01 8.20 -43.44
C TYR A 692 15.88 8.99 -42.80
N CYS A 693 14.65 8.46 -42.85
CA CYS A 693 13.45 9.09 -42.28
C CYS A 693 12.84 8.15 -41.24
N TYR A 694 12.39 8.70 -40.11
CA TYR A 694 11.91 7.94 -38.95
C TYR A 694 10.38 7.83 -38.86
N ASP A 695 9.65 8.61 -39.65
CA ASP A 695 8.18 8.61 -39.76
C ASP A 695 7.76 9.00 -41.19
N GLU A 696 6.48 8.83 -41.53
CA GLU A 696 5.94 9.17 -42.85
C GLU A 696 5.99 10.68 -43.16
N ALA A 697 5.83 11.54 -42.14
CA ALA A 697 5.86 13.00 -42.32
C ALA A 697 7.26 13.48 -42.74
N GLN A 698 8.34 12.92 -42.16
CA GLN A 698 9.72 13.14 -42.59
C GLN A 698 9.97 12.62 -44.00
N LEU A 699 9.39 11.48 -44.39
CA LEU A 699 9.50 10.96 -45.76
C LEU A 699 8.87 11.96 -46.74
N GLN A 700 7.63 12.38 -46.52
CA GLN A 700 6.94 13.32 -47.41
C GLN A 700 7.63 14.69 -47.45
N ALA A 701 8.07 15.21 -46.31
CA ALA A 701 8.84 16.45 -46.22
C ALA A 701 10.17 16.37 -47.01
N HIS A 702 10.93 15.27 -46.87
CA HIS A 702 12.16 15.08 -47.63
C HIS A 702 11.88 14.94 -49.13
N LEU A 703 10.85 14.18 -49.53
CA LEU A 703 10.44 14.04 -50.93
C LEU A 703 10.05 15.38 -51.57
N ALA A 704 9.44 16.30 -50.80
CA ALA A 704 9.13 17.66 -51.25
C ALA A 704 10.38 18.57 -51.42
N THR A 705 11.53 18.22 -50.82
CA THR A 705 12.81 18.95 -51.04
C THR A 705 13.58 18.48 -52.28
N LEU A 706 13.16 17.38 -52.92
CA LEU A 706 13.83 16.84 -54.12
C LEU A 706 13.36 17.56 -55.40
N PRO A 707 14.24 17.82 -56.38
CA PRO A 707 13.84 18.42 -57.66
C PRO A 707 12.85 17.53 -58.43
N GLU A 708 11.86 18.15 -59.09
CA GLU A 708 10.97 17.45 -60.01
C GLU A 708 11.76 16.67 -61.07
N GLY A 709 11.34 15.43 -61.33
CA GLY A 709 12.02 14.53 -62.27
C GLY A 709 13.32 13.89 -61.78
N ALA A 710 13.75 14.10 -60.52
CA ALA A 710 14.89 13.37 -59.96
C ALA A 710 14.58 11.87 -59.83
N SER A 711 15.53 11.01 -60.24
CA SER A 711 15.43 9.57 -60.00
C SER A 711 15.52 9.31 -58.49
N ARG A 712 14.58 8.53 -57.95
CA ARG A 712 14.51 8.24 -56.51
C ARG A 712 14.25 6.77 -56.25
N SER A 713 15.02 6.18 -55.35
CA SER A 713 14.77 4.86 -54.76
C SER A 713 14.34 5.05 -53.31
N ILE A 714 13.27 4.37 -52.90
CA ILE A 714 12.76 4.40 -51.53
C ILE A 714 12.72 2.96 -51.03
N GLN A 715 13.50 2.67 -50.00
CA GLN A 715 13.51 1.39 -49.30
C GLN A 715 12.85 1.60 -47.94
N ARG A 716 11.74 0.88 -47.67
CA ARG A 716 11.20 0.73 -46.32
C ARG A 716 11.87 -0.47 -45.65
N PHE A 717 12.40 -0.30 -44.46
CA PHE A 717 12.90 -1.40 -43.64
C PHE A 717 11.72 -2.11 -42.96
N LYS A 718 11.78 -3.44 -42.89
CA LYS A 718 10.81 -4.28 -42.18
C LYS A 718 11.38 -4.92 -40.92
N GLY A 719 12.70 -5.14 -40.90
CA GLY A 719 13.41 -5.62 -39.71
C GLY A 719 14.87 -5.20 -39.71
N LEU A 720 15.47 -5.09 -38.53
CA LEU A 720 16.85 -4.66 -38.30
C LEU A 720 17.89 -5.59 -38.94
N GLY A 721 17.51 -6.84 -39.20
CA GLY A 721 18.33 -7.80 -39.95
C GLY A 721 18.50 -7.46 -41.44
N GLU A 722 17.67 -6.57 -42.01
CA GLU A 722 17.80 -6.07 -43.38
C GLU A 722 18.81 -4.91 -43.50
N MET A 723 19.22 -4.31 -42.37
CA MET A 723 20.16 -3.20 -42.34
C MET A 723 21.61 -3.69 -42.37
N MET A 724 22.42 -3.08 -43.24
CA MET A 724 23.87 -3.34 -43.24
C MET A 724 24.51 -2.77 -41.96
N PRO A 725 25.59 -3.40 -41.42
CA PRO A 725 26.20 -2.98 -40.14
C PRO A 725 26.57 -1.49 -40.05
N GLU A 726 27.06 -0.89 -41.15
CA GLU A 726 27.42 0.53 -41.22
C GLU A 726 26.18 1.47 -41.22
N GLN A 727 25.07 1.01 -41.79
CA GLN A 727 23.79 1.72 -41.77
C GLN A 727 23.24 1.72 -40.34
N LEU A 728 23.17 0.54 -39.72
CA LEU A 728 22.73 0.36 -38.35
C LEU A 728 23.61 1.14 -37.35
N TRP A 729 24.92 1.24 -37.59
CA TRP A 729 25.80 2.13 -36.85
C TRP A 729 25.38 3.60 -37.00
N SER A 730 25.39 4.12 -38.22
CA SER A 730 25.15 5.55 -38.51
C SER A 730 23.76 6.06 -38.12
N THR A 731 22.73 5.21 -38.08
CA THR A 731 21.36 5.61 -37.71
C THR A 731 21.00 5.30 -36.26
N THR A 732 21.43 4.16 -35.72
CA THR A 732 20.77 3.57 -34.54
C THR A 732 21.73 3.26 -33.38
N LEU A 733 23.00 2.94 -33.65
CA LEU A 733 23.98 2.60 -32.60
C LEU A 733 24.91 3.76 -32.23
N ASN A 734 25.28 4.65 -33.16
CA ASN A 734 26.21 5.75 -32.92
C ASN A 734 25.63 6.78 -31.91
N PRO A 735 26.28 7.04 -30.76
CA PRO A 735 25.79 8.02 -29.78
C PRO A 735 25.62 9.45 -30.30
N GLU A 736 26.31 9.83 -31.38
CA GLU A 736 26.25 11.20 -31.93
C GLU A 736 25.03 11.45 -32.83
N THR A 737 24.46 10.40 -33.44
CA THR A 737 23.42 10.52 -34.48
C THR A 737 22.12 9.78 -34.18
N ARG A 738 22.12 8.85 -33.23
CA ARG A 738 20.96 8.00 -32.93
C ARG A 738 19.87 8.70 -32.11
N LEU A 739 18.64 8.20 -32.24
CA LEU A 739 17.51 8.57 -31.40
C LEU A 739 17.18 7.46 -30.39
N LEU A 740 17.20 7.78 -29.10
CA LEU A 740 16.80 6.88 -28.00
C LEU A 740 15.64 7.48 -27.20
N LYS A 741 14.56 6.73 -27.01
CA LYS A 741 13.48 7.07 -26.08
C LYS A 741 13.84 6.55 -24.68
N ARG A 742 14.22 7.44 -23.75
CA ARG A 742 14.44 7.12 -22.33
C ARG A 742 13.09 6.81 -21.68
N LEU A 743 13.04 5.81 -20.80
CA LEU A 743 11.82 5.44 -20.08
C LEU A 743 11.92 5.79 -18.59
N THR A 744 10.93 6.52 -18.09
CA THR A 744 10.71 6.84 -16.67
C THR A 744 9.44 6.16 -16.16
N VAL A 745 9.19 6.22 -14.86
CA VAL A 745 7.95 5.78 -14.22
C VAL A 745 7.48 6.92 -13.32
N ASP A 746 6.52 7.69 -13.82
CA ASP A 746 6.06 8.90 -13.15
C ASP A 746 5.01 8.57 -12.06
N ASP A 747 4.17 7.56 -12.30
CA ASP A 747 3.31 6.91 -11.30
C ASP A 747 3.52 5.38 -11.34
N ALA A 748 4.18 4.86 -10.31
CA ALA A 748 4.45 3.43 -10.16
C ALA A 748 3.20 2.58 -9.84
N ALA A 749 2.14 3.17 -9.28
CA ALA A 749 0.88 2.48 -9.01
C ALA A 749 0.03 2.37 -10.29
N MET A 750 -0.04 3.45 -11.09
CA MET A 750 -0.64 3.40 -12.43
C MET A 750 0.10 2.41 -13.33
N ALA A 751 1.44 2.50 -13.42
CA ALA A 751 2.25 1.58 -14.22
C ALA A 751 2.04 0.12 -13.80
N ASN A 752 2.01 -0.15 -12.49
CA ASN A 752 1.69 -1.48 -11.94
C ASN A 752 0.33 -2.00 -12.42
N LYS A 753 -0.72 -1.16 -12.33
CA LYS A 753 -2.08 -1.50 -12.78
C LYS A 753 -2.14 -1.76 -14.28
N THR A 754 -1.45 -0.96 -15.09
CA THR A 754 -1.37 -1.13 -16.55
C THR A 754 -0.68 -2.42 -16.95
N PHE A 755 0.47 -2.76 -16.33
CA PHE A 755 1.11 -4.06 -16.57
C PHE A 755 0.22 -5.23 -16.14
N GLN A 756 -0.45 -5.14 -14.99
CA GLN A 756 -1.37 -6.18 -14.52
C GLN A 756 -2.55 -6.40 -15.49
N LEU A 757 -3.12 -5.32 -16.03
CA LEU A 757 -4.19 -5.35 -17.03
C LEU A 757 -3.73 -6.00 -18.35
N LEU A 758 -2.60 -5.53 -18.89
CA LEU A 758 -2.10 -5.95 -20.20
C LEU A 758 -1.38 -7.30 -20.20
N MET A 759 -0.87 -7.79 -19.06
CA MET A 759 0.02 -8.97 -19.03
C MET A 759 -0.49 -10.17 -18.21
N SER A 760 -1.40 -10.00 -17.25
CA SER A 760 -1.92 -11.11 -16.41
C SER A 760 -2.73 -12.16 -17.18
N ASP A 761 -3.29 -13.16 -16.51
CA ASP A 761 -4.16 -14.18 -17.13
C ASP A 761 -5.63 -13.75 -17.30
N LYS A 762 -6.08 -12.63 -16.69
CA LYS A 762 -7.48 -12.16 -16.84
C LYS A 762 -7.73 -11.59 -18.25
N VAL A 763 -8.50 -12.32 -19.07
CA VAL A 763 -8.79 -11.96 -20.47
C VAL A 763 -9.82 -10.82 -20.59
N ALA A 764 -10.95 -10.90 -19.87
CA ALA A 764 -12.06 -9.95 -20.04
C ALA A 764 -11.67 -8.47 -19.79
N PRO A 765 -10.94 -8.10 -18.71
CA PRO A 765 -10.55 -6.69 -18.48
C PRO A 765 -9.60 -6.16 -19.56
N ARG A 766 -8.77 -7.03 -20.16
CA ARG A 766 -7.90 -6.65 -21.28
C ARG A 766 -8.69 -6.46 -22.57
N ARG A 767 -9.66 -7.33 -22.82
CA ARG A 767 -10.56 -7.19 -23.96
C ARG A 767 -11.34 -5.88 -23.88
N GLU A 768 -11.93 -5.59 -22.73
CA GLU A 768 -12.57 -4.30 -22.42
C GLU A 768 -11.63 -3.11 -22.70
N PHE A 769 -10.38 -3.18 -22.24
CA PHE A 769 -9.37 -2.13 -22.50
C PHE A 769 -9.05 -1.97 -24.00
N ILE A 770 -8.87 -3.07 -24.74
CA ILE A 770 -8.58 -3.03 -26.19
C ILE A 770 -9.78 -2.49 -26.97
N GLU A 771 -11.01 -2.90 -26.61
CA GLU A 771 -12.24 -2.42 -27.24
C GLU A 771 -12.54 -0.95 -26.91
N THR A 772 -12.08 -0.44 -25.75
CA THR A 772 -12.29 0.96 -25.32
C THR A 772 -11.20 1.92 -25.82
N GLU A 773 -9.93 1.54 -25.72
CA GLU A 773 -8.79 2.42 -26.07
C GLU A 773 -8.30 2.21 -27.50
N GLY A 774 -8.48 1.02 -28.08
CA GLY A 774 -8.08 0.72 -29.46
C GLY A 774 -8.63 1.70 -30.50
N PRO A 775 -9.93 2.05 -30.48
CA PRO A 775 -10.51 3.04 -31.40
C PRO A 775 -10.05 4.49 -31.18
N LYS A 776 -9.33 4.79 -30.09
CA LYS A 776 -8.77 6.13 -29.81
C LYS A 776 -7.33 6.28 -30.28
N LEU A 777 -6.71 5.20 -30.74
CA LEU A 777 -5.33 5.17 -31.23
C LEU A 777 -5.32 5.48 -32.75
N GLU A 778 -5.76 6.68 -33.09
CA GLU A 778 -5.44 7.29 -34.37
C GLU A 778 -3.91 7.55 -34.41
N ASP A 779 -3.29 7.39 -35.58
CA ASP A 779 -1.83 7.47 -35.82
C ASP A 779 -0.95 6.54 -34.96
N ILE A 780 -1.16 5.22 -35.10
CA ILE A 780 -0.05 4.26 -34.98
C ILE A 780 0.45 3.93 -36.40
N ASP A 781 1.59 4.50 -36.79
CA ASP A 781 2.38 4.04 -37.93
C ASP A 781 2.79 2.57 -37.71
N VAL A 782 2.33 1.68 -38.60
CA VAL A 782 2.66 0.23 -38.65
C VAL A 782 3.43 -0.09 -39.92
#